data_AF-A0A7X9IZ04-F1
#
_entry.id   AF-A0A7X9IZ04-F1
#
_cell.length_a   1.000
_cell.length_b   1.000
_cell.length_c   1.000
_cell.angle_alpha   90.00
_cell.angle_beta   90.00
_cell.angle_gamma   90.00
#
_symmetry.space_group_name_H-M   'P 1'
#
loop_
_entity.id
_entity.type
_entity.pdbx_description
1 polymer ?
#
loop_
_entity_poly.entity_id
_entity_poly.type
_entity_poly.pdbx_seq_one_letter_code
_entity_poly.pdbx_strand_id
1 'polypeptide(L)'
;MRAVRPARALLAGTMFLAGLVGCATGGDGGYLVPDATREDGGGSDGTDTAGCPPGQLRCDGVCVDPLSHPQHCGGCGFACPAGQLCSAGVCVTSCPPPLVACGGSCVDPQTNADHCGSCGHACPGAVNADGACEGGACVTRCRPGWADVDGLPGCEYECDFGSSTESCNGADDDCDGAIDESFACAIGEPVSCTTSCGSTGTGNCTITCEPPNGPGCTPPVETCDGTDQDCDTVCDNGFGCCRGQVGACTTSLGAPGSRTCGSDCTWGACTASGEACNGTDDDGDGLCDEDFECCLGSTGACSTTCSTTGTRSCSTTCSWGTCSPPPETCNGTDDNCNGLCDDGVGECCRGASGPCSTSCGTTGTRSCSASCTWGICTPPAEICNGTDDNCNGVCDEGYPCCARASLACTTSCGTPGTQLCSDACTAGSCCAAAETCGNGCDDNCNGSIDEGCSTGNDACGSATALTLAAGRTTVTGTTAGATSDESCGSSAPDVWYRFTLTQTEVVSLNTYGSAYDTRLAIRAGSCAAASTNCIDDSCGTLQSEIVATLAPGTYYVAVDGFSTASGAFTLNIEHVPAGNDGLARLLAAGSSTVTGTTSGTGVVDGSCRSGSAPEHLYYWTQCPSSAGGSFTATTCGGVTWDSTIYLRSGATGTDLACNDDSPDCGYPASSITAAIPSGFGLFGYYVDGFSSYSGAYTSSVTRP
;
A
#
# COMPACT_ATOMS: atom_id res chain seq x y z
N MET A 1 1.35 22.29 6.41
CA MET A 1 2.25 23.03 5.48
C MET A 1 2.98 22.01 4.63
N ARG A 2 3.12 22.24 3.29
CA ARG A 2 3.85 21.40 2.29
C ARG A 2 3.61 19.88 2.41
N ALA A 3 2.64 19.24 1.75
CA ALA A 3 2.17 19.30 0.35
C ALA A 3 3.13 18.67 -0.69
N VAL A 4 2.66 17.56 -1.28
CA VAL A 4 3.24 16.77 -2.36
C VAL A 4 2.93 17.39 -3.72
N ARG A 5 3.87 17.36 -4.71
CA ARG A 5 3.64 16.91 -6.11
C ARG A 5 4.87 17.06 -7.04
N PRO A 6 4.91 16.35 -8.20
CA PRO A 6 6.12 16.15 -9.02
C PRO A 6 6.11 16.91 -10.37
N ALA A 7 7.14 16.70 -11.21
CA ALA A 7 7.09 17.04 -12.64
C ALA A 7 7.85 16.02 -13.52
N ARG A 8 7.24 15.67 -14.67
CA ARG A 8 7.85 14.97 -15.83
C ARG A 8 8.08 15.99 -16.96
N ALA A 9 9.09 15.79 -17.81
CA ALA A 9 9.10 16.02 -19.28
C ALA A 9 10.55 15.90 -19.81
N LEU A 10 10.89 14.94 -20.66
CA LEU A 10 10.77 14.96 -22.14
C LEU A 10 11.69 15.99 -22.84
N LEU A 11 12.71 15.52 -23.58
CA LEU A 11 12.68 15.51 -25.05
C LEU A 11 13.74 14.57 -25.65
N ALA A 12 13.59 14.24 -26.93
CA ALA A 12 14.37 13.22 -27.66
C ALA A 12 15.49 13.81 -28.54
N GLY A 13 16.43 12.95 -28.96
CA GLY A 13 17.42 13.25 -29.99
C GLY A 13 18.02 11.97 -30.58
N THR A 14 17.69 11.66 -31.83
CA THR A 14 18.20 10.50 -32.58
C THR A 14 19.33 10.89 -33.52
N MET A 15 20.38 10.06 -33.63
CA MET A 15 21.16 9.96 -34.87
C MET A 15 21.89 8.61 -34.98
N PHE A 16 22.27 8.26 -36.21
CA PHE A 16 22.62 6.92 -36.66
C PHE A 16 24.08 6.86 -37.18
N LEU A 17 24.64 5.64 -37.20
CA LEU A 17 25.61 5.10 -38.18
C LEU A 17 27.14 5.10 -37.89
N ALA A 18 27.70 3.89 -38.08
CA ALA A 18 29.06 3.51 -38.55
C ALA A 18 30.28 3.50 -37.61
N GLY A 19 31.02 2.36 -37.64
CA GLY A 19 32.41 2.24 -37.19
C GLY A 19 32.85 0.81 -36.78
N LEU A 20 33.43 0.01 -37.70
CA LEU A 20 33.98 -1.32 -37.38
C LEU A 20 35.40 -1.26 -36.77
N VAL A 21 35.62 -1.96 -35.64
CA VAL A 21 36.81 -2.75 -35.21
C VAL A 21 36.33 -3.79 -34.16
N GLY A 22 36.83 -5.02 -34.00
CA GLY A 22 37.73 -5.83 -34.85
C GLY A 22 38.68 -6.76 -34.06
N CYS A 23 38.37 -8.06 -33.95
CA CYS A 23 39.14 -9.13 -33.24
C CYS A 23 39.19 -9.00 -31.69
N ALA A 24 39.33 -10.06 -30.87
CA ALA A 24 39.46 -11.51 -31.15
C ALA A 24 38.91 -12.39 -29.98
N THR A 25 38.36 -13.56 -30.35
CA THR A 25 38.49 -14.91 -29.75
C THR A 25 38.58 -15.18 -28.23
N GLY A 26 37.84 -16.22 -27.81
CA GLY A 26 37.99 -16.95 -26.53
C GLY A 26 36.91 -16.56 -25.52
N GLY A 27 36.23 -17.49 -24.84
CA GLY A 27 36.32 -18.95 -24.86
C GLY A 27 35.98 -19.48 -23.47
N ASP A 28 34.95 -20.33 -23.38
CA ASP A 28 34.57 -21.15 -22.21
C ASP A 28 34.18 -20.39 -20.91
N GLY A 29 33.39 -20.93 -19.99
CA GLY A 29 32.63 -22.18 -20.01
C GLY A 29 32.22 -22.60 -18.59
N GLY A 30 30.95 -22.93 -18.39
CA GLY A 30 30.43 -23.48 -17.11
C GLY A 30 30.18 -22.46 -15.99
N TYR A 31 29.49 -22.81 -14.89
CA TYR A 31 28.94 -24.13 -14.55
C TYR A 31 27.82 -24.02 -13.47
N LEU A 32 26.67 -24.69 -13.71
CA LEU A 32 25.60 -25.04 -12.74
C LEU A 32 24.81 -23.88 -12.06
N VAL A 33 23.58 -24.05 -11.58
CA VAL A 33 22.83 -25.26 -11.12
C VAL A 33 21.43 -25.37 -11.77
N PRO A 34 20.82 -26.57 -11.82
CA PRO A 34 19.56 -26.80 -12.53
C PRO A 34 18.33 -26.62 -11.64
N ASP A 35 17.20 -26.24 -12.26
CA ASP A 35 15.86 -26.60 -11.79
C ASP A 35 15.07 -27.19 -12.96
N ALA A 36 14.18 -28.13 -12.67
CA ALA A 36 13.61 -29.04 -13.65
C ALA A 36 12.17 -28.67 -14.02
N THR A 37 11.80 -28.82 -15.29
CA THR A 37 10.56 -29.56 -15.64
C THR A 37 10.55 -30.02 -17.11
N ARG A 38 10.59 -31.35 -17.30
CA ARG A 38 9.61 -32.15 -18.07
C ARG A 38 9.15 -31.67 -19.45
N GLU A 39 9.45 -32.44 -20.50
CA GLU A 39 8.49 -32.99 -21.48
C GLU A 39 9.01 -34.34 -22.04
N ASP A 40 8.09 -35.25 -22.42
CA ASP A 40 8.36 -36.63 -22.85
C ASP A 40 8.46 -36.78 -24.39
N GLY A 41 9.31 -37.66 -24.96
CA GLY A 41 9.38 -37.74 -26.43
C GLY A 41 10.26 -38.74 -27.24
N GLY A 42 10.76 -39.86 -26.70
CA GLY A 42 11.06 -41.12 -27.46
C GLY A 42 12.12 -41.25 -28.59
N GLY A 43 12.97 -42.30 -28.50
CA GLY A 43 13.18 -43.25 -29.63
C GLY A 43 14.58 -43.43 -30.30
N SER A 44 15.32 -44.51 -29.91
CA SER A 44 16.30 -45.34 -30.69
C SER A 44 17.49 -44.67 -31.45
N ASP A 45 18.77 -45.08 -31.37
CA ASP A 45 19.35 -46.41 -31.70
C ASP A 45 20.91 -46.43 -31.49
N GLY A 46 21.54 -47.62 -31.37
CA GLY A 46 22.95 -47.89 -31.71
C GLY A 46 24.07 -47.76 -30.65
N THR A 47 24.92 -48.79 -30.48
CA THR A 47 25.94 -48.90 -29.40
C THR A 47 27.41 -49.06 -29.87
N ASP A 48 28.33 -48.42 -29.12
CA ASP A 48 29.67 -48.90 -28.68
C ASP A 48 30.73 -49.38 -29.70
N THR A 49 31.79 -48.55 -29.91
CA THR A 49 33.16 -49.02 -30.21
C THR A 49 34.24 -48.06 -29.68
N ALA A 50 34.79 -48.28 -28.47
CA ALA A 50 36.20 -48.04 -28.09
C ALA A 50 36.47 -48.40 -26.61
N GLY A 51 36.97 -49.61 -26.36
CA GLY A 51 37.25 -50.10 -25.00
C GLY A 51 38.52 -50.97 -24.91
N CYS A 52 39.48 -50.77 -25.81
CA CYS A 52 40.73 -51.55 -25.86
C CYS A 52 41.97 -50.64 -25.89
N PRO A 53 43.11 -51.08 -25.32
CA PRO A 53 44.36 -50.32 -25.35
C PRO A 53 44.86 -50.04 -26.77
N PRO A 54 45.63 -48.94 -26.98
CA PRO A 54 46.22 -48.63 -28.27
C PRO A 54 47.04 -49.81 -28.84
N GLY A 55 46.83 -50.14 -30.11
CA GLY A 55 47.47 -51.27 -30.78
C GLY A 55 46.69 -52.59 -30.73
N GLN A 56 45.70 -52.72 -29.84
CA GLN A 56 44.80 -53.89 -29.80
C GLN A 56 43.48 -53.62 -30.54
N LEU A 57 42.86 -54.70 -31.03
CA LEU A 57 41.52 -54.68 -31.62
C LEU A 57 40.52 -55.37 -30.69
N ARG A 58 39.27 -54.90 -30.69
CA ARG A 58 38.17 -55.58 -29.96
C ARG A 58 37.57 -56.66 -30.84
N CYS A 59 37.97 -57.90 -30.63
CA CYS A 59 37.49 -59.06 -31.37
C CYS A 59 36.63 -59.93 -30.44
N ASP A 60 35.42 -60.28 -30.89
CA ASP A 60 34.45 -61.09 -30.13
C ASP A 60 34.21 -60.61 -28.68
N GLY A 61 34.31 -59.29 -28.47
CA GLY A 61 34.09 -58.61 -27.18
C GLY A 61 35.35 -58.37 -26.34
N VAL A 62 36.48 -59.04 -26.66
CA VAL A 62 37.74 -59.00 -25.90
C VAL A 62 38.82 -58.23 -26.68
N CYS A 63 39.75 -57.61 -25.96
CA CYS A 63 40.87 -56.89 -26.56
C CYS A 63 42.04 -57.83 -26.86
N VAL A 64 42.54 -57.81 -28.09
CA VAL A 64 43.59 -58.71 -28.58
C VAL A 64 44.58 -57.95 -29.46
N ASP A 65 45.87 -58.27 -29.37
CA ASP A 65 46.87 -57.72 -30.30
C ASP A 65 46.83 -58.49 -31.63
N PRO A 66 46.41 -57.88 -32.76
CA PRO A 66 46.37 -58.56 -34.03
C PRO A 66 47.77 -58.92 -34.58
N LEU A 67 48.86 -58.36 -34.05
CA LEU A 67 50.21 -58.69 -34.49
C LEU A 67 50.71 -60.02 -33.91
N SER A 68 50.14 -60.48 -32.81
CA SER A 68 50.57 -61.68 -32.09
C SER A 68 49.44 -62.64 -31.71
N HIS A 69 48.16 -62.29 -31.83
CA HIS A 69 47.07 -63.18 -31.39
C HIS A 69 46.77 -64.30 -32.42
N PRO A 70 46.79 -65.59 -32.02
CA PRO A 70 46.77 -66.72 -32.97
C PRO A 70 45.46 -66.86 -33.75
N GLN A 71 44.35 -66.41 -33.16
CA GLN A 71 43.01 -66.48 -33.76
C GLN A 71 42.59 -65.19 -34.49
N HIS A 72 43.39 -64.14 -34.41
CA HIS A 72 43.06 -62.79 -34.91
C HIS A 72 44.28 -62.13 -35.57
N CYS A 73 45.06 -62.93 -36.31
CA CYS A 73 46.35 -62.53 -36.86
C CYS A 73 46.17 -61.60 -38.07
N GLY A 74 46.63 -60.36 -37.93
CA GLY A 74 46.39 -59.28 -38.88
C GLY A 74 45.00 -58.63 -38.78
N GLY A 75 44.11 -59.13 -37.92
CA GLY A 75 42.78 -58.56 -37.68
C GLY A 75 41.78 -59.53 -37.04
N CYS A 76 40.63 -59.01 -36.58
CA CYS A 76 39.57 -59.83 -35.98
C CYS A 76 39.07 -60.95 -36.91
N GLY A 77 38.91 -62.15 -36.37
CA GLY A 77 38.48 -63.36 -37.09
C GLY A 77 39.53 -64.00 -38.01
N PHE A 78 40.68 -63.37 -38.25
CA PHE A 78 41.72 -63.90 -39.15
C PHE A 78 42.65 -64.90 -38.44
N ALA A 79 42.11 -66.07 -38.08
CA ALA A 79 42.90 -67.16 -37.51
C ALA A 79 43.86 -67.78 -38.55
N CYS A 80 45.08 -68.09 -38.13
CA CYS A 80 46.05 -68.72 -39.04
C CYS A 80 45.63 -70.14 -39.47
N PRO A 81 45.92 -70.56 -40.71
CA PRO A 81 45.69 -71.93 -41.17
C PRO A 81 46.31 -72.97 -40.24
N ALA A 82 45.65 -74.13 -40.11
CA ALA A 82 46.07 -75.18 -39.18
C ALA A 82 47.56 -75.57 -39.37
N GLY A 83 48.34 -75.44 -38.30
CA GLY A 83 49.79 -75.68 -38.29
C GLY A 83 50.67 -74.45 -38.55
N GLN A 84 50.09 -73.26 -38.70
CA GLN A 84 50.81 -71.99 -38.75
C GLN A 84 50.66 -71.18 -37.45
N LEU A 85 51.57 -70.24 -37.24
CA LEU A 85 51.70 -69.39 -36.06
C LEU A 85 51.57 -67.93 -36.44
N CYS A 86 50.99 -67.10 -35.57
CA CYS A 86 50.97 -65.65 -35.80
C CYS A 86 52.32 -65.00 -35.43
N SER A 87 52.88 -64.21 -36.34
CA SER A 87 54.10 -63.42 -36.12
C SER A 87 54.01 -62.10 -36.88
N ALA A 88 54.03 -60.97 -36.16
CA ALA A 88 53.89 -59.63 -36.72
C ALA A 88 52.68 -59.45 -37.66
N GLY A 89 51.54 -60.07 -37.30
CA GLY A 89 50.28 -60.00 -38.04
C GLY A 89 50.22 -60.88 -39.30
N VAL A 90 51.21 -61.77 -39.51
CA VAL A 90 51.26 -62.69 -40.64
C VAL A 90 51.44 -64.12 -40.15
N CYS A 91 50.79 -65.06 -40.85
CA CYS A 91 50.87 -66.48 -40.54
C CYS A 91 52.14 -67.12 -41.11
N VAL A 92 52.95 -67.72 -40.24
CA VAL A 92 54.23 -68.36 -40.58
C VAL A 92 54.24 -69.84 -40.14
N THR A 93 54.99 -70.71 -40.82
CA THR A 93 55.04 -72.15 -40.47
C THR A 93 55.96 -72.49 -39.30
N SER A 94 56.83 -71.57 -38.90
CA SER A 94 57.77 -71.72 -37.79
C SER A 94 58.28 -70.34 -37.37
N CYS A 95 58.52 -70.13 -36.07
CA CYS A 95 59.03 -68.86 -35.59
C CYS A 95 60.47 -68.60 -36.06
N PRO A 96 60.78 -67.40 -36.57
CA PRO A 96 62.16 -67.01 -36.86
C PRO A 96 62.91 -66.78 -35.54
N PRO A 97 64.10 -67.38 -35.33
CA PRO A 97 64.91 -67.12 -34.14
C PRO A 97 65.22 -65.61 -33.99
N PRO A 98 65.21 -65.05 -32.77
CA PRO A 98 65.16 -65.74 -31.47
C PRO A 98 63.76 -66.13 -30.97
N LEU A 99 62.68 -65.79 -31.69
CA LEU A 99 61.30 -66.03 -31.26
C LEU A 99 61.01 -67.52 -31.09
N VAL A 100 60.23 -67.86 -30.07
CA VAL A 100 59.77 -69.23 -29.80
C VAL A 100 58.26 -69.37 -29.99
N ALA A 101 57.81 -70.58 -30.30
CA ALA A 101 56.40 -70.88 -30.57
C ALA A 101 55.64 -71.12 -29.25
N CYS A 102 54.83 -70.16 -28.83
CA CYS A 102 53.98 -70.24 -27.65
C CYS A 102 52.50 -70.09 -28.03
N GLY A 103 51.67 -71.07 -27.68
CA GLY A 103 50.20 -70.94 -27.76
C GLY A 103 49.59 -70.71 -29.15
N GLY A 104 50.35 -70.88 -30.24
CA GLY A 104 49.91 -70.54 -31.60
C GLY A 104 50.58 -69.28 -32.19
N SER A 105 51.52 -68.68 -31.48
CA SER A 105 52.16 -67.42 -31.86
C SER A 105 53.67 -67.42 -31.60
N CYS A 106 54.37 -66.47 -32.23
CA CYS A 106 55.81 -66.28 -32.08
C CYS A 106 56.10 -65.11 -31.15
N VAL A 107 56.77 -65.39 -30.04
CA VAL A 107 57.02 -64.43 -28.95
C VAL A 107 58.49 -64.48 -28.55
N ASP A 108 59.03 -63.34 -28.10
CA ASP A 108 60.40 -63.27 -27.59
C ASP A 108 60.39 -63.51 -26.07
N PRO A 109 60.91 -64.65 -25.58
CA PRO A 109 60.88 -64.95 -24.16
C PRO A 109 61.88 -64.11 -23.36
N GLN A 110 62.71 -63.26 -23.98
CA GLN A 110 63.61 -62.36 -23.25
C GLN A 110 62.99 -61.01 -22.90
N THR A 111 61.88 -60.63 -23.54
CA THR A 111 61.26 -59.29 -23.40
C THR A 111 59.73 -59.29 -23.34
N ASN A 112 59.05 -60.37 -23.73
CA ASN A 112 57.60 -60.47 -23.62
C ASN A 112 57.20 -60.79 -22.17
N ALA A 113 56.44 -59.89 -21.54
CA ALA A 113 56.02 -60.03 -20.14
C ALA A 113 55.14 -61.27 -19.89
N ASP A 114 54.29 -61.69 -20.84
CA ASP A 114 53.37 -62.82 -20.67
C ASP A 114 54.01 -64.21 -20.87
N HIS A 115 55.24 -64.25 -21.41
CA HIS A 115 55.96 -65.46 -21.80
C HIS A 115 57.45 -65.41 -21.46
N CYS A 116 57.79 -64.78 -20.33
CA CYS A 116 59.16 -64.50 -19.95
C CYS A 116 59.94 -65.76 -19.54
N GLY A 117 61.11 -65.97 -20.14
CA GLY A 117 61.96 -67.15 -19.96
C GLY A 117 61.38 -68.45 -20.55
N SER A 118 60.05 -68.62 -20.57
CA SER A 118 59.36 -69.78 -21.15
C SER A 118 57.89 -69.49 -21.50
N CYS A 119 57.33 -70.27 -22.42
CA CYS A 119 55.96 -70.11 -22.88
C CYS A 119 54.93 -70.17 -21.74
N GLY A 120 54.15 -69.10 -21.58
CA GLY A 120 53.07 -68.99 -20.59
C GLY A 120 53.52 -68.58 -19.19
N HIS A 121 54.79 -68.21 -19.01
CA HIS A 121 55.29 -67.67 -17.74
C HIS A 121 55.15 -66.14 -17.73
N ALA A 122 53.95 -65.67 -17.35
CA ALA A 122 53.67 -64.25 -17.24
C ALA A 122 54.33 -63.65 -16.00
N CYS A 123 54.99 -62.49 -16.16
CA CYS A 123 55.63 -61.78 -15.08
C CYS A 123 54.58 -61.14 -14.16
N PRO A 124 54.59 -61.42 -12.85
CA PRO A 124 53.70 -60.76 -11.93
C PRO A 124 54.07 -59.27 -11.85
N GLY A 125 53.06 -58.40 -11.96
CA GLY A 125 53.16 -57.05 -11.44
C GLY A 125 53.16 -57.06 -9.91
N ALA A 126 53.48 -55.92 -9.32
CA ALA A 126 53.43 -55.69 -7.88
C ALA A 126 52.59 -54.43 -7.58
N VAL A 127 52.56 -54.00 -6.32
CA VAL A 127 51.83 -52.78 -5.94
C VAL A 127 52.45 -51.58 -6.67
N ASN A 128 51.62 -50.86 -7.43
CA ASN A 128 52.00 -49.71 -8.27
C ASN A 128 53.16 -49.94 -9.26
N ALA A 129 53.45 -51.21 -9.57
CA ALA A 129 54.54 -51.61 -10.46
C ALA A 129 54.06 -52.65 -11.47
N ASP A 130 54.44 -52.48 -12.73
CA ASP A 130 54.11 -53.44 -13.79
C ASP A 130 55.23 -54.49 -13.94
N GLY A 131 54.82 -55.74 -14.15
CA GLY A 131 55.72 -56.87 -14.36
C GLY A 131 56.32 -56.82 -15.75
N ALA A 132 57.64 -56.65 -15.84
CA ALA A 132 58.37 -56.58 -17.10
C ALA A 132 59.31 -57.80 -17.24
N CYS A 133 59.61 -58.17 -18.49
CA CYS A 133 60.60 -59.20 -18.78
C CYS A 133 61.90 -58.54 -19.25
N GLU A 134 63.00 -58.79 -18.53
CA GLU A 134 64.32 -58.30 -18.89
C GLU A 134 65.33 -59.45 -18.91
N GLY A 135 65.91 -59.72 -20.08
CA GLY A 135 66.88 -60.80 -20.26
C GLY A 135 66.32 -62.22 -20.06
N GLY A 136 64.99 -62.37 -20.06
CA GLY A 136 64.31 -63.64 -19.78
C GLY A 136 64.07 -63.92 -18.30
N ALA A 137 64.25 -62.93 -17.43
CA ALA A 137 63.81 -62.94 -16.04
C ALA A 137 62.75 -61.85 -15.81
N CYS A 138 61.81 -62.12 -14.92
CA CYS A 138 60.81 -61.13 -14.52
C CYS A 138 61.39 -60.11 -13.55
N VAL A 139 61.15 -58.83 -13.81
CA VAL A 139 61.52 -57.68 -12.97
C VAL A 139 60.31 -56.79 -12.78
N THR A 140 60.28 -56.02 -11.70
CA THR A 140 59.27 -55.00 -11.41
C THR A 140 59.74 -53.63 -11.93
N ARG A 141 58.83 -52.83 -12.48
CA ARG A 141 59.07 -51.43 -12.84
C ARG A 141 57.97 -50.54 -12.28
N CYS A 142 58.35 -49.52 -11.52
CA CYS A 142 57.41 -48.55 -10.97
C CYS A 142 56.65 -47.80 -12.06
N ARG A 143 55.39 -47.50 -11.79
CA ARG A 143 54.61 -46.55 -12.56
C ARG A 143 55.06 -45.12 -12.23
N PRO A 144 54.89 -44.14 -13.14
CA PRO A 144 55.22 -42.74 -12.86
C PRO A 144 54.51 -42.23 -11.60
N GLY A 145 55.22 -41.42 -10.79
CA GLY A 145 54.76 -40.96 -9.47
C GLY A 145 55.01 -41.94 -8.33
N TRP A 146 55.59 -43.12 -8.59
CA TRP A 146 55.89 -44.12 -7.57
C TRP A 146 57.36 -44.55 -7.58
N ALA A 147 57.91 -44.79 -6.40
CA ALA A 147 59.29 -45.22 -6.17
C ALA A 147 59.35 -46.51 -5.32
N ASP A 148 60.31 -47.37 -5.65
CA ASP A 148 60.78 -48.47 -4.80
C ASP A 148 61.93 -47.93 -3.96
N VAL A 149 61.70 -47.79 -2.65
CA VAL A 149 62.63 -47.11 -1.72
C VAL A 149 63.37 -48.11 -0.82
N ASP A 150 62.87 -49.34 -0.66
CA ASP A 150 63.47 -50.37 0.19
C ASP A 150 64.07 -51.57 -0.59
N GLY A 151 63.82 -51.65 -1.90
CA GLY A 151 64.35 -52.67 -2.81
C GLY A 151 63.58 -53.98 -2.80
N LEU A 152 62.36 -54.02 -2.23
CA LEU A 152 61.46 -55.17 -2.29
C LEU A 152 60.53 -55.09 -3.52
N PRO A 153 59.91 -56.21 -3.96
CA PRO A 153 59.09 -56.21 -5.17
C PRO A 153 57.77 -55.43 -5.02
N GLY A 154 57.81 -54.15 -5.35
CA GLY A 154 56.71 -53.20 -5.39
C GLY A 154 57.23 -51.78 -5.51
N CYS A 155 56.34 -50.79 -5.53
CA CYS A 155 56.70 -49.38 -5.50
C CYS A 155 55.72 -48.67 -4.56
N GLU A 156 56.04 -48.72 -3.28
CA GLU A 156 55.16 -48.39 -2.16
C GLU A 156 55.08 -46.90 -1.86
N TYR A 157 56.03 -46.10 -2.36
CA TYR A 157 56.13 -44.68 -2.05
C TYR A 157 55.68 -43.80 -3.21
N GLU A 158 54.83 -42.81 -2.94
CA GLU A 158 54.33 -41.84 -3.90
C GLU A 158 55.13 -40.53 -3.73
N CYS A 159 55.82 -40.06 -4.77
CA CYS A 159 56.58 -38.81 -4.77
C CYS A 159 56.72 -38.24 -6.20
N ASP A 160 56.97 -36.93 -6.35
CA ASP A 160 57.16 -36.28 -7.65
C ASP A 160 58.58 -35.75 -7.82
N PHE A 161 59.38 -36.38 -8.69
CA PHE A 161 60.75 -35.94 -9.04
C PHE A 161 60.80 -34.62 -9.86
N GLY A 162 59.75 -33.81 -9.80
CA GLY A 162 59.57 -32.58 -10.58
C GLY A 162 60.23 -31.33 -9.97
N SER A 163 60.51 -31.31 -8.66
CA SER A 163 61.08 -30.17 -7.94
C SER A 163 62.48 -30.46 -7.37
N SER A 164 63.04 -29.46 -6.69
CA SER A 164 64.23 -29.58 -5.82
C SER A 164 64.08 -28.70 -4.57
N THR A 165 62.82 -28.47 -4.17
CA THR A 165 62.38 -27.63 -3.06
C THR A 165 60.90 -27.93 -2.78
N GLU A 166 60.57 -28.16 -1.52
CA GLU A 166 59.22 -28.46 -1.05
C GLU A 166 58.21 -27.32 -1.18
N SER A 167 56.96 -27.68 -1.49
CA SER A 167 55.78 -26.82 -1.38
C SER A 167 54.86 -27.38 -0.29
N CYS A 168 54.40 -26.53 0.64
CA CYS A 168 53.43 -26.92 1.68
C CYS A 168 52.12 -27.46 1.07
N ASN A 169 52.07 -28.77 0.83
CA ASN A 169 51.04 -29.45 0.06
C ASN A 169 50.75 -30.88 0.57
N GLY A 170 51.64 -31.45 1.40
CA GLY A 170 51.47 -32.77 2.03
C GLY A 170 51.99 -33.96 1.20
N ALA A 171 52.78 -33.69 0.15
CA ALA A 171 53.60 -34.65 -0.58
C ALA A 171 55.09 -34.36 -0.36
N ASP A 172 55.94 -35.32 -0.73
CA ASP A 172 57.39 -35.15 -0.86
C ASP A 172 57.66 -34.71 -2.32
N ASP A 173 57.90 -33.40 -2.51
CA ASP A 173 58.06 -32.75 -3.83
C ASP A 173 59.50 -32.89 -4.40
N ASP A 174 60.49 -33.31 -3.61
CA ASP A 174 61.88 -33.56 -4.07
C ASP A 174 62.44 -34.97 -3.83
N CYS A 175 61.62 -35.85 -3.24
CA CYS A 175 61.85 -37.27 -2.99
C CYS A 175 63.03 -37.58 -2.04
N ASP A 176 63.31 -36.71 -1.04
CA ASP A 176 64.35 -36.95 -0.02
C ASP A 176 63.89 -37.84 1.15
N GLY A 177 62.58 -38.08 1.27
CA GLY A 177 61.94 -38.90 2.30
C GLY A 177 61.33 -38.09 3.46
N ALA A 178 61.38 -36.76 3.41
CA ALA A 178 60.59 -35.87 4.26
C ALA A 178 59.40 -35.26 3.48
N ILE A 179 58.45 -34.66 4.20
CA ILE A 179 57.26 -34.01 3.63
C ILE A 179 57.22 -32.61 4.23
N ASP A 180 57.14 -31.57 3.41
CA ASP A 180 57.07 -30.15 3.83
C ASP A 180 58.13 -29.72 4.90
N GLU A 181 59.34 -30.30 4.97
CA GLU A 181 60.30 -30.11 6.09
C GLU A 181 60.96 -28.73 6.14
N SER A 182 60.81 -27.93 5.08
CA SER A 182 61.26 -26.55 5.00
C SER A 182 60.27 -25.53 5.64
N PHE A 183 59.19 -26.01 6.25
CA PHE A 183 58.17 -25.21 6.94
C PHE A 183 58.22 -25.37 8.48
N ALA A 184 57.24 -24.82 9.23
CA ALA A 184 57.28 -24.87 10.70
C ALA A 184 56.92 -26.25 11.28
N CYS A 185 56.17 -27.05 10.52
CA CYS A 185 55.92 -28.47 10.72
C CYS A 185 55.34 -29.07 9.42
N ALA A 186 55.43 -30.40 9.25
CA ALA A 186 54.89 -31.10 8.08
C ALA A 186 53.37 -31.27 8.17
N ILE A 187 52.60 -31.16 7.06
CA ILE A 187 51.13 -31.21 7.12
C ILE A 187 50.67 -32.52 7.79
N GLY A 188 49.86 -32.39 8.85
CA GLY A 188 49.34 -33.53 9.61
C GLY A 188 50.28 -34.10 10.68
N GLU A 189 51.54 -33.68 10.78
CA GLU A 189 52.49 -34.14 11.81
C GLU A 189 52.04 -33.70 13.23
N PRO A 190 52.03 -34.60 14.24
CA PRO A 190 51.70 -34.23 15.62
C PRO A 190 52.83 -33.41 16.27
N VAL A 191 52.57 -32.12 16.50
CA VAL A 191 53.51 -31.17 17.12
C VAL A 191 52.98 -30.58 18.43
N SER A 192 53.87 -30.05 19.26
CA SER A 192 53.50 -29.35 20.48
C SER A 192 52.83 -28.00 20.15
N CYS A 193 51.74 -27.70 20.86
CA CYS A 193 50.89 -26.56 20.59
C CYS A 193 50.35 -25.93 21.88
N THR A 194 49.78 -24.73 21.78
CA THR A 194 49.10 -24.07 22.90
C THR A 194 47.60 -24.29 22.82
N THR A 195 47.03 -24.82 23.89
CA THR A 195 45.61 -25.13 24.03
C THR A 195 44.77 -23.86 24.22
N SER A 196 43.44 -23.98 24.19
CA SER A 196 42.51 -22.87 24.43
C SER A 196 42.65 -22.23 25.82
N CYS A 197 43.05 -22.99 26.85
CA CYS A 197 43.28 -22.49 28.20
C CYS A 197 44.74 -22.07 28.48
N GLY A 198 45.65 -22.25 27.51
CA GLY A 198 47.06 -21.84 27.60
C GLY A 198 48.01 -22.91 28.15
N SER A 199 47.52 -24.12 28.42
CA SER A 199 48.37 -25.30 28.67
C SER A 199 49.11 -25.72 27.39
N THR A 200 50.19 -26.50 27.54
CA THR A 200 50.92 -27.06 26.39
C THR A 200 50.35 -28.44 26.06
N GLY A 201 49.77 -28.57 24.86
CA GLY A 201 49.19 -29.80 24.34
C GLY A 201 49.89 -30.31 23.10
N THR A 202 49.24 -31.24 22.40
CA THR A 202 49.71 -31.85 21.14
C THR A 202 48.60 -31.90 20.11
N GLY A 203 48.91 -31.54 18.86
CA GLY A 203 47.95 -31.51 17.77
C GLY A 203 48.64 -31.55 16.41
N ASN A 204 47.90 -31.96 15.39
CA ASN A 204 48.45 -32.14 14.05
C ASN A 204 48.65 -30.80 13.35
N CYS A 205 49.80 -30.62 12.71
CA CYS A 205 50.14 -29.45 11.90
C CYS A 205 49.06 -29.17 10.85
N THR A 206 48.76 -27.89 10.65
CA THR A 206 47.70 -27.44 9.75
C THR A 206 48.09 -27.54 8.27
N ILE A 207 47.11 -27.46 7.36
CA ILE A 207 47.34 -27.47 5.90
C ILE A 207 48.11 -26.25 5.36
N THR A 208 48.52 -25.33 6.22
CA THR A 208 49.40 -24.19 5.91
C THR A 208 50.78 -24.35 6.57
N CYS A 209 51.12 -25.55 7.03
CA CYS A 209 52.38 -25.92 7.66
C CYS A 209 52.72 -25.07 8.91
N GLU A 210 51.69 -24.74 9.69
CA GLU A 210 51.79 -24.08 11.01
C GLU A 210 51.22 -24.99 12.13
N PRO A 211 51.79 -24.98 13.35
CA PRO A 211 51.24 -25.70 14.49
C PRO A 211 49.80 -25.26 14.81
N PRO A 212 48.89 -26.19 15.15
CA PRO A 212 47.51 -25.84 15.46
C PRO A 212 47.43 -25.02 16.73
N ASN A 213 46.42 -24.15 16.84
CA ASN A 213 46.16 -23.36 18.03
C ASN A 213 44.72 -23.56 18.53
N GLY A 214 44.52 -23.35 19.85
CA GLY A 214 43.20 -23.46 20.46
C GLY A 214 42.58 -24.87 20.27
N PRO A 215 41.39 -24.99 19.65
CA PRO A 215 40.66 -26.26 19.56
C PRO A 215 41.32 -27.34 18.68
N GLY A 216 42.33 -26.99 17.87
CA GLY A 216 43.14 -27.98 17.13
C GLY A 216 44.23 -28.65 17.97
N CYS A 217 44.44 -28.20 19.21
CA CYS A 217 45.46 -28.69 20.13
C CYS A 217 44.81 -29.59 21.19
N THR A 218 45.16 -30.88 21.22
CA THR A 218 44.65 -31.81 22.25
C THR A 218 45.41 -31.56 23.55
N PRO A 219 44.73 -31.22 24.65
CA PRO A 219 45.38 -30.87 25.90
C PRO A 219 45.85 -32.12 26.67
N PRO A 220 46.78 -31.98 27.64
CA PRO A 220 47.25 -33.08 28.48
C PRO A 220 46.20 -33.52 29.51
N VAL A 221 46.41 -34.67 30.15
CA VAL A 221 45.53 -35.18 31.22
C VAL A 221 45.84 -34.53 32.57
N GLU A 222 44.82 -34.39 33.41
CA GLU A 222 44.86 -33.70 34.70
C GLU A 222 45.82 -34.26 35.76
N THR A 223 46.31 -33.36 36.61
CA THR A 223 47.05 -33.69 37.83
C THR A 223 46.62 -32.80 39.01
N CYS A 224 46.49 -33.38 40.21
CA CYS A 224 46.02 -32.70 41.44
C CYS A 224 46.97 -31.57 41.92
N ASP A 225 46.88 -30.40 41.29
CA ASP A 225 47.65 -29.20 41.59
C ASP A 225 46.80 -27.93 41.75
N GLY A 226 45.50 -28.00 41.43
CA GLY A 226 44.53 -26.90 41.53
C GLY A 226 44.37 -26.09 40.26
N THR A 227 44.92 -26.54 39.12
CA THR A 227 44.73 -25.92 37.80
C THR A 227 43.86 -26.79 36.87
N ASP A 228 43.45 -26.19 35.76
CA ASP A 228 42.70 -26.82 34.67
C ASP A 228 43.67 -26.90 33.48
N GLN A 229 44.09 -28.12 33.18
CA GLN A 229 45.16 -28.48 32.24
C GLN A 229 44.56 -29.10 30.97
N ASP A 230 43.44 -29.83 31.09
CA ASP A 230 42.66 -30.43 30.00
C ASP A 230 41.64 -29.47 29.37
N CYS A 231 41.52 -28.26 29.92
CA CYS A 231 40.70 -27.15 29.44
C CYS A 231 39.18 -27.42 29.43
N ASP A 232 38.67 -28.40 30.18
CA ASP A 232 37.22 -28.69 30.28
C ASP A 232 36.45 -27.74 31.22
N THR A 233 37.15 -26.79 31.84
CA THR A 233 36.68 -25.83 32.88
C THR A 233 36.57 -26.40 34.30
N VAL A 234 37.02 -27.63 34.54
CA VAL A 234 37.03 -28.30 35.85
C VAL A 234 38.46 -28.66 36.26
N CYS A 235 38.98 -27.89 37.23
CA CYS A 235 40.27 -28.18 37.86
C CYS A 235 40.37 -29.61 38.43
N ASP A 236 41.55 -30.22 38.33
CA ASP A 236 41.86 -31.55 38.89
C ASP A 236 40.79 -32.62 38.56
N ASN A 237 40.17 -32.60 37.37
CA ASN A 237 39.10 -33.54 37.04
C ASN A 237 39.58 -35.01 37.12
N GLY A 238 38.67 -35.92 37.48
CA GLY A 238 39.01 -37.31 37.83
C GLY A 238 39.55 -37.52 39.26
N PHE A 239 39.87 -36.45 40.00
CA PHE A 239 40.07 -36.50 41.46
C PHE A 239 38.76 -36.20 42.24
N GLY A 240 38.78 -36.28 43.57
CA GLY A 240 37.58 -36.15 44.40
C GLY A 240 37.04 -34.72 44.54
N CYS A 241 37.91 -33.72 44.36
CA CYS A 241 37.63 -32.28 44.33
C CYS A 241 38.89 -31.49 43.96
N CYS A 242 38.74 -30.25 43.48
CA CYS A 242 39.90 -29.40 43.25
C CYS A 242 40.58 -29.04 44.58
N ARG A 243 41.90 -29.02 44.60
CA ARG A 243 42.67 -28.74 45.82
C ARG A 243 42.31 -27.38 46.45
N GLY A 244 41.85 -27.39 47.70
CA GLY A 244 41.43 -26.19 48.44
C GLY A 244 40.03 -25.66 48.11
N GLN A 245 39.29 -26.30 47.20
CA GLN A 245 37.88 -26.00 46.91
C GLN A 245 37.03 -26.14 48.18
N VAL A 246 36.01 -25.30 48.33
CA VAL A 246 34.98 -25.44 49.37
C VAL A 246 33.70 -25.94 48.70
N GLY A 247 33.11 -27.00 49.24
CA GLY A 247 31.97 -27.68 48.67
C GLY A 247 30.84 -27.85 49.67
N ALA A 248 29.61 -27.83 49.17
CA ALA A 248 28.44 -28.15 49.96
C ALA A 248 28.42 -29.64 50.37
N CYS A 249 27.75 -29.91 51.47
CA CYS A 249 27.46 -31.24 52.00
C CYS A 249 26.19 -31.18 52.83
N THR A 250 25.63 -32.34 53.16
CA THR A 250 24.60 -32.46 54.20
C THR A 250 25.19 -33.10 55.44
N THR A 251 24.80 -32.58 56.60
CA THR A 251 25.16 -33.15 57.90
C THR A 251 24.38 -34.44 58.15
N SER A 252 24.76 -35.19 59.19
CA SER A 252 24.08 -36.42 59.59
C SER A 252 22.62 -36.23 60.07
N LEU A 253 22.16 -34.98 60.22
CA LEU A 253 20.77 -34.63 60.56
C LEU A 253 19.96 -34.13 59.35
N GLY A 254 20.58 -33.99 58.18
CA GLY A 254 19.93 -33.60 56.92
C GLY A 254 20.18 -32.14 56.51
N ALA A 255 20.52 -31.26 57.46
CA ALA A 255 20.80 -29.85 57.20
C ALA A 255 22.01 -29.64 56.26
N PRO A 256 21.97 -28.63 55.37
CA PRO A 256 23.11 -28.26 54.55
C PRO A 256 24.29 -27.74 55.39
N GLY A 257 25.47 -27.86 54.82
CA GLY A 257 26.72 -27.48 55.45
C GLY A 257 27.86 -27.39 54.46
N SER A 258 29.05 -27.09 54.96
CA SER A 258 30.26 -26.86 54.17
C SER A 258 31.42 -27.77 54.59
N ARG A 259 32.26 -28.11 53.61
CA ARG A 259 33.50 -28.88 53.76
C ARG A 259 34.56 -28.39 52.78
N THR A 260 35.82 -28.45 53.18
CA THR A 260 36.96 -28.02 52.34
C THR A 260 37.73 -29.23 51.78
N CYS A 261 38.23 -29.11 50.56
CA CYS A 261 39.05 -30.12 49.89
C CYS A 261 40.51 -30.07 50.35
N GLY A 262 41.07 -31.23 50.68
CA GLY A 262 42.43 -31.41 51.18
C GLY A 262 43.52 -31.26 50.12
N SER A 263 44.78 -31.34 50.56
CA SER A 263 45.97 -31.30 49.69
C SER A 263 46.16 -32.55 48.81
N ASP A 264 45.34 -33.56 49.05
CA ASP A 264 45.24 -34.87 48.38
C ASP A 264 44.02 -34.95 47.44
N CYS A 265 43.35 -33.83 47.18
CA CYS A 265 42.13 -33.73 46.36
C CYS A 265 40.97 -34.62 46.88
N THR A 266 40.79 -34.71 48.20
CA THR A 266 39.65 -35.37 48.86
C THR A 266 38.89 -34.43 49.82
N TRP A 267 37.59 -34.67 50.02
CA TRP A 267 36.71 -33.81 50.82
C TRP A 267 36.84 -34.04 52.33
N GLY A 268 36.96 -32.94 53.10
CA GLY A 268 36.88 -32.96 54.57
C GLY A 268 35.48 -33.22 55.16
N ALA A 269 35.39 -33.18 56.50
CA ALA A 269 34.15 -33.38 57.24
C ALA A 269 33.17 -32.19 57.08
N CYS A 270 31.87 -32.48 57.16
CA CYS A 270 30.81 -31.50 56.97
C CYS A 270 30.50 -30.72 58.26
N THR A 271 30.40 -29.40 58.16
CA THR A 271 30.01 -28.49 59.26
C THR A 271 28.72 -27.76 58.87
N ALA A 272 27.70 -27.76 59.74
CA ALA A 272 26.41 -27.08 59.50
C ALA A 272 26.59 -25.58 59.22
N SER A 273 25.71 -25.00 58.40
CA SER A 273 25.81 -23.61 57.95
C SER A 273 24.67 -22.70 58.43
N GLY A 274 24.28 -22.83 59.70
CA GLY A 274 23.18 -22.08 60.32
C GLY A 274 21.80 -22.42 59.75
N GLU A 275 20.79 -21.69 60.22
CA GLU A 275 19.43 -21.78 59.67
C GLU A 275 19.38 -21.41 58.18
N ALA A 276 18.54 -22.08 57.40
CA ALA A 276 18.22 -21.65 56.04
C ALA A 276 16.76 -21.24 55.93
N CYS A 277 16.50 -20.00 55.50
CA CYS A 277 15.18 -19.43 55.32
C CYS A 277 14.18 -20.35 54.58
N ASN A 278 13.44 -21.16 55.34
CA ASN A 278 12.60 -22.23 54.84
C ASN A 278 11.34 -22.45 55.71
N GLY A 279 11.24 -21.80 56.88
CA GLY A 279 10.09 -21.90 57.78
C GLY A 279 10.12 -23.10 58.72
N THR A 280 11.29 -23.72 58.87
CA THR A 280 11.55 -24.81 59.82
C THR A 280 12.78 -24.49 60.69
N ASP A 281 13.20 -25.47 61.48
CA ASP A 281 14.26 -25.41 62.51
C ASP A 281 15.36 -26.35 61.99
N ASP A 282 16.35 -25.80 61.26
CA ASP A 282 17.34 -26.57 60.51
C ASP A 282 18.53 -27.04 61.37
N ASP A 283 18.90 -26.28 62.41
CA ASP A 283 20.00 -26.56 63.31
C ASP A 283 19.57 -27.23 64.64
N GLY A 284 18.28 -27.14 64.99
CA GLY A 284 17.63 -27.90 66.07
C GLY A 284 17.53 -27.17 67.41
N ASP A 285 17.59 -25.84 67.38
CA ASP A 285 17.51 -24.91 68.51
C ASP A 285 16.08 -24.77 69.10
N GLY A 286 15.05 -24.92 68.26
CA GLY A 286 13.64 -24.80 68.64
C GLY A 286 12.94 -23.52 68.18
N LEU A 287 13.64 -22.65 67.45
CA LEU A 287 13.09 -21.50 66.73
C LEU A 287 13.02 -21.80 65.21
N CYS A 288 12.55 -20.85 64.40
CA CYS A 288 12.55 -21.02 62.94
C CYS A 288 13.07 -19.76 62.26
N ASP A 289 14.06 -19.95 61.40
CA ASP A 289 14.78 -18.90 60.67
C ASP A 289 15.25 -17.71 61.57
N GLU A 290 15.64 -17.93 62.84
CA GLU A 290 15.92 -16.86 63.81
C GLU A 290 17.25 -16.12 63.62
N ASP A 291 18.15 -16.65 62.79
CA ASP A 291 19.29 -15.90 62.22
C ASP A 291 18.83 -14.84 61.18
N PHE A 292 17.53 -14.77 60.87
CA PHE A 292 16.91 -13.81 59.96
C PHE A 292 15.88 -12.89 60.66
N GLU A 293 15.27 -11.95 59.92
CA GLU A 293 14.37 -10.92 60.48
C GLU A 293 12.98 -11.46 60.86
N CYS A 294 12.58 -12.57 60.25
CA CYS A 294 11.31 -13.26 60.46
C CYS A 294 11.33 -14.68 59.90
N CYS A 295 10.45 -15.55 60.42
CA CYS A 295 10.27 -16.91 59.92
C CYS A 295 9.45 -16.93 58.61
N LEU A 296 9.85 -17.74 57.63
CA LEU A 296 9.34 -17.74 56.26
C LEU A 296 7.81 -17.92 56.20
N GLY A 297 7.14 -17.06 55.42
CA GLY A 297 5.69 -17.12 55.26
C GLY A 297 4.88 -16.66 56.48
N SER A 298 5.52 -16.28 57.59
CA SER A 298 4.85 -15.57 58.67
C SER A 298 4.30 -14.22 58.19
N THR A 299 3.20 -13.77 58.79
CA THR A 299 2.62 -12.44 58.49
C THR A 299 2.67 -11.56 59.74
N GLY A 300 3.17 -10.35 59.57
CA GLY A 300 3.31 -9.34 60.62
C GLY A 300 2.54 -8.07 60.28
N ALA A 301 2.12 -7.34 61.30
CA ALA A 301 1.60 -5.98 61.11
C ALA A 301 2.74 -5.00 60.78
N CYS A 302 2.42 -3.95 60.03
CA CYS A 302 3.32 -2.85 59.71
C CYS A 302 2.56 -1.53 59.56
N SER A 303 3.23 -0.42 59.87
CA SER A 303 2.73 0.92 59.56
C SER A 303 3.03 1.26 58.11
N THR A 304 2.02 1.69 57.38
CA THR A 304 2.15 2.12 55.98
C THR A 304 2.55 3.60 55.89
N THR A 305 2.90 4.08 54.69
CA THR A 305 3.24 5.50 54.45
C THR A 305 2.07 6.45 54.69
N CYS A 306 0.84 5.99 54.54
CA CYS A 306 -0.40 6.72 54.80
C CYS A 306 -0.94 6.54 56.24
N SER A 307 -0.15 5.94 57.15
CA SER A 307 -0.50 5.68 58.56
C SER A 307 -1.61 4.65 58.81
N THR A 308 -1.96 3.84 57.81
CA THR A 308 -2.79 2.64 57.98
C THR A 308 -1.98 1.45 58.50
N THR A 309 -2.65 0.40 58.97
CA THR A 309 -2.00 -0.85 59.43
C THR A 309 -2.06 -1.88 58.32
N GLY A 310 -0.94 -2.08 57.64
CA GLY A 310 -0.76 -3.08 56.60
C GLY A 310 -0.30 -4.43 57.15
N THR A 311 -0.29 -5.42 56.26
CA THR A 311 0.31 -6.73 56.48
C THR A 311 1.58 -6.86 55.67
N ARG A 312 2.65 -7.31 56.31
CA ARG A 312 3.89 -7.71 55.64
C ARG A 312 4.03 -9.21 55.76
N SER A 313 4.28 -9.87 54.64
CA SER A 313 4.67 -11.29 54.64
C SER A 313 6.17 -11.37 54.73
N CYS A 314 6.66 -12.32 55.51
CA CYS A 314 8.07 -12.65 55.53
C CYS A 314 8.46 -13.27 54.17
N SER A 315 9.42 -12.65 53.47
CA SER A 315 9.79 -13.04 52.11
C SER A 315 10.56 -14.36 52.08
N THR A 316 10.79 -14.90 50.88
CA THR A 316 11.71 -16.03 50.62
C THR A 316 13.20 -15.73 50.91
N THR A 317 13.49 -14.61 51.55
CA THR A 317 14.82 -14.23 52.08
C THR A 317 14.76 -13.92 53.57
N CYS A 318 13.67 -14.30 54.24
CA CYS A 318 13.39 -14.14 55.66
C CYS A 318 13.61 -12.71 56.19
N SER A 319 13.36 -11.76 55.29
CA SER A 319 13.28 -10.34 55.56
C SER A 319 11.81 -9.95 55.49
N TRP A 320 11.41 -8.95 56.26
CA TRP A 320 10.06 -8.44 56.15
C TRP A 320 9.86 -7.81 54.76
N GLY A 321 8.92 -8.38 54.00
CA GLY A 321 8.52 -7.80 52.71
C GLY A 321 8.01 -6.37 52.88
N THR A 322 8.00 -5.62 51.78
CA THR A 322 7.35 -4.30 51.73
C THR A 322 5.96 -4.39 52.34
N CYS A 323 5.63 -3.47 53.25
CA CYS A 323 4.33 -3.45 53.92
C CYS A 323 3.23 -3.43 52.85
N SER A 324 2.48 -4.54 52.71
CA SER A 324 1.29 -4.56 51.88
C SER A 324 0.24 -3.78 52.66
N PRO A 325 -0.17 -2.60 52.19
CA PRO A 325 -1.19 -1.84 52.86
C PRO A 325 -2.53 -2.58 52.72
N PRO A 326 -3.49 -2.37 53.64
CA PRO A 326 -4.75 -3.11 53.61
C PRO A 326 -5.50 -2.85 52.28
N PRO A 327 -6.35 -3.80 51.83
CA PRO A 327 -7.29 -3.52 50.76
C PRO A 327 -8.18 -2.34 51.15
N GLU A 328 -8.51 -1.51 50.18
CA GLU A 328 -9.38 -0.35 50.37
C GLU A 328 -10.70 -0.71 51.07
N THR A 329 -11.23 0.26 51.81
CA THR A 329 -12.58 0.20 52.37
C THR A 329 -13.25 1.56 52.22
N CYS A 330 -14.53 1.60 51.81
CA CYS A 330 -15.24 2.85 51.51
C CYS A 330 -15.43 3.77 52.74
N ASN A 331 -14.39 4.52 53.07
CA ASN A 331 -14.20 5.26 54.31
C ASN A 331 -13.75 6.72 54.08
N GLY A 332 -13.26 7.06 52.88
CA GLY A 332 -12.82 8.42 52.52
C GLY A 332 -11.32 8.66 52.72
N THR A 333 -10.53 7.60 52.88
CA THR A 333 -9.07 7.64 53.03
C THR A 333 -8.39 6.73 52.00
N ASP A 334 -7.09 6.92 51.83
CA ASP A 334 -6.21 6.08 51.03
C ASP A 334 -5.71 4.98 51.98
N ASP A 335 -6.41 3.84 52.01
CA ASP A 335 -6.08 2.71 52.89
C ASP A 335 -4.84 1.96 52.36
N ASN A 336 -4.71 1.87 51.03
CA ASN A 336 -3.71 1.13 50.26
C ASN A 336 -2.45 1.96 49.90
N CYS A 337 -2.38 3.21 50.35
CA CYS A 337 -1.31 4.18 50.12
C CYS A 337 -0.84 4.39 48.66
N ASN A 338 -1.68 4.14 47.65
CA ASN A 338 -1.29 4.35 46.25
C ASN A 338 -1.41 5.82 45.79
N GLY A 339 -1.94 6.70 46.65
CA GLY A 339 -2.21 8.11 46.37
C GLY A 339 -3.64 8.40 45.91
N LEU A 340 -4.52 7.39 45.90
CA LEU A 340 -5.95 7.48 45.60
C LEU A 340 -6.74 6.91 46.77
N CYS A 341 -7.88 7.51 47.09
CA CYS A 341 -8.75 7.07 48.18
C CYS A 341 -9.88 6.16 47.68
N ASP A 342 -10.21 5.12 48.44
CA ASP A 342 -11.31 4.16 48.19
C ASP A 342 -11.28 3.43 46.82
N ASP A 343 -10.13 3.34 46.14
CA ASP A 343 -10.04 2.78 44.79
C ASP A 343 -10.21 1.25 44.74
N GLY A 344 -10.83 0.72 43.69
CA GLY A 344 -11.13 -0.71 43.57
C GLY A 344 -12.27 -1.22 44.48
N VAL A 345 -12.72 -0.46 45.48
CA VAL A 345 -13.98 -0.69 46.23
C VAL A 345 -15.14 0.06 45.59
N GLY A 346 -14.86 1.20 44.97
CA GLY A 346 -15.84 2.02 44.28
C GLY A 346 -15.24 2.79 43.11
N GLU A 347 -16.02 3.74 42.60
CA GLU A 347 -15.65 4.63 41.49
C GLU A 347 -15.01 5.95 41.98
N CYS A 348 -14.99 6.18 43.30
CA CYS A 348 -14.63 7.47 43.90
C CYS A 348 -14.36 7.41 45.40
N CYS A 349 -13.59 8.39 45.89
CA CYS A 349 -13.40 8.60 47.31
C CYS A 349 -14.67 9.08 48.01
N ARG A 350 -15.09 8.44 49.09
CA ARG A 350 -16.31 8.76 49.85
C ARG A 350 -16.35 10.23 50.28
N GLY A 351 -17.43 10.92 49.91
CA GLY A 351 -17.61 12.34 50.24
C GLY A 351 -16.79 13.32 49.39
N ALA A 352 -15.92 12.85 48.48
CA ALA A 352 -15.29 13.72 47.51
C ALA A 352 -16.31 14.27 46.50
N SER A 353 -16.13 15.53 46.12
CA SER A 353 -16.78 16.13 44.95
C SER A 353 -15.88 15.98 43.74
N GLY A 354 -16.36 15.32 42.68
CA GLY A 354 -15.63 15.16 41.43
C GLY A 354 -16.36 15.79 40.24
N PRO A 355 -15.64 16.09 39.15
CA PRO A 355 -16.26 16.49 37.89
C PRO A 355 -17.05 15.31 37.29
N CYS A 356 -18.11 15.65 36.57
CA CYS A 356 -18.85 14.76 35.68
C CYS A 356 -19.21 15.47 34.39
N SER A 357 -19.23 14.72 33.29
CA SER A 357 -19.94 15.17 32.09
C SER A 357 -21.44 15.09 32.35
N THR A 358 -22.11 16.22 32.20
CA THR A 358 -23.58 16.30 32.18
C THR A 358 -24.12 15.80 30.83
N SER A 359 -25.45 15.66 30.70
CA SER A 359 -26.08 15.23 29.44
C SER A 359 -25.90 16.21 28.28
N CYS A 360 -25.60 17.47 28.55
CA CYS A 360 -25.35 18.50 27.55
C CYS A 360 -23.84 18.80 27.33
N GLY A 361 -22.94 18.07 28.00
CA GLY A 361 -21.49 18.14 27.79
C GLY A 361 -20.74 19.12 28.68
N THR A 362 -21.43 19.81 29.60
CA THR A 362 -20.81 20.69 30.61
C THR A 362 -20.17 19.89 31.75
N THR A 363 -19.29 20.53 32.51
CA THR A 363 -18.62 19.90 33.66
C THR A 363 -19.41 20.16 34.93
N GLY A 364 -20.32 19.24 35.25
CA GLY A 364 -21.07 19.21 36.50
C GLY A 364 -20.24 18.72 37.68
N THR A 365 -20.82 18.86 38.87
CA THR A 365 -20.27 18.31 40.12
C THR A 365 -21.10 17.13 40.56
N ARG A 366 -20.43 16.04 40.96
CA ARG A 366 -21.05 14.87 41.57
C ARG A 366 -20.40 14.61 42.91
N SER A 367 -21.22 14.31 43.91
CA SER A 367 -20.75 13.89 45.23
C SER A 367 -20.63 12.38 45.27
N CYS A 368 -19.50 11.86 45.75
CA CYS A 368 -19.33 10.44 45.97
C CYS A 368 -20.17 9.98 47.17
N SER A 369 -20.95 8.92 46.97
CA SER A 369 -21.90 8.41 47.96
C SER A 369 -21.22 7.69 49.14
N ALA A 370 -21.99 7.36 50.18
CA ALA A 370 -21.52 6.50 51.27
C ALA A 370 -21.19 5.06 50.85
N SER A 371 -21.47 4.69 49.59
CA SER A 371 -21.14 3.41 48.96
C SER A 371 -20.02 3.53 47.92
N CYS A 372 -19.28 4.65 47.90
CA CYS A 372 -18.19 4.93 46.96
C CYS A 372 -18.59 4.85 45.48
N THR A 373 -19.87 5.11 45.20
CA THR A 373 -20.39 5.30 43.86
C THR A 373 -20.63 6.77 43.61
N TRP A 374 -20.38 7.21 42.38
CA TRP A 374 -20.71 8.57 41.99
C TRP A 374 -22.22 8.81 42.06
N GLY A 375 -22.63 9.83 42.81
CA GLY A 375 -24.01 10.32 42.76
C GLY A 375 -24.37 10.88 41.39
N ILE A 376 -25.67 11.17 41.19
CA ILE A 376 -26.13 11.84 39.97
C ILE A 376 -25.32 13.11 39.73
N CYS A 377 -24.95 13.35 38.48
CA CYS A 377 -24.26 14.57 38.09
C CYS A 377 -25.19 15.76 38.38
N THR A 378 -24.76 16.67 39.25
CA THR A 378 -25.44 17.94 39.49
C THR A 378 -24.80 18.96 38.55
N PRO A 379 -25.52 19.44 37.53
CA PRO A 379 -25.00 20.45 36.61
C PRO A 379 -24.59 21.74 37.36
N PRO A 380 -23.63 22.52 36.82
CA PRO A 380 -23.33 23.84 37.38
C PRO A 380 -24.56 24.77 37.32
N ALA A 381 -24.54 25.83 38.11
CA ALA A 381 -25.48 26.93 37.92
C ALA A 381 -25.08 27.74 36.69
N GLU A 382 -26.06 28.28 35.96
CA GLU A 382 -25.83 29.11 34.76
C GLU A 382 -24.82 30.23 35.02
N ILE A 383 -23.79 30.27 34.17
CA ILE A 383 -22.93 31.44 34.04
C ILE A 383 -23.01 31.93 32.60
N CYS A 384 -23.11 33.25 32.42
CA CYS A 384 -23.21 33.84 31.10
C CYS A 384 -22.02 33.43 30.18
N ASN A 385 -22.21 32.44 29.32
CA ASN A 385 -21.19 31.85 28.47
C ASN A 385 -21.69 31.35 27.10
N GLY A 386 -23.01 31.27 26.87
CA GLY A 386 -23.61 30.86 25.61
C GLY A 386 -23.86 29.35 25.48
N THR A 387 -23.87 28.64 26.61
CA THR A 387 -24.17 27.21 26.70
C THR A 387 -25.26 26.95 27.73
N ASP A 388 -25.97 25.82 27.59
CA ASP A 388 -26.89 25.32 28.60
C ASP A 388 -26.02 24.69 29.70
N ASP A 389 -25.68 25.47 30.72
CA ASP A 389 -24.76 25.01 31.77
C ASP A 389 -25.43 23.94 32.63
N ASN A 390 -26.71 24.15 32.97
CA ASN A 390 -27.48 23.32 33.88
C ASN A 390 -28.21 22.14 33.21
N CYS A 391 -28.11 22.02 31.89
CA CYS A 391 -28.71 20.98 31.05
C CYS A 391 -30.23 20.82 31.12
N ASN A 392 -30.98 21.91 31.37
CA ASN A 392 -32.45 21.85 31.34
C ASN A 392 -33.05 22.12 29.95
N GLY A 393 -32.21 22.43 28.95
CA GLY A 393 -32.62 22.77 27.59
C GLY A 393 -32.70 24.27 27.30
N VAL A 394 -32.26 25.15 28.21
CA VAL A 394 -32.30 26.62 28.07
C VAL A 394 -30.92 27.21 28.42
N CYS A 395 -30.23 27.80 27.44
CA CYS A 395 -28.92 28.41 27.69
C CYS A 395 -28.99 29.79 28.37
N ASP A 396 -28.11 29.99 29.35
CA ASP A 396 -27.97 31.17 30.20
C ASP A 396 -29.30 31.63 30.85
N GLU A 397 -30.11 30.69 31.33
CA GLU A 397 -31.38 31.03 31.96
C GLU A 397 -31.24 31.86 33.24
N GLY A 398 -32.14 32.82 33.42
CA GLY A 398 -32.01 33.88 34.43
C GLY A 398 -31.29 35.14 33.93
N TYR A 399 -30.65 35.08 32.75
CA TYR A 399 -30.18 36.26 32.02
C TYR A 399 -31.16 36.69 30.91
N PRO A 400 -31.12 37.95 30.43
CA PRO A 400 -31.98 38.45 29.35
C PRO A 400 -31.90 37.70 28.01
N CYS A 401 -30.75 37.09 27.71
CA CYS A 401 -30.52 36.27 26.52
C CYS A 401 -29.29 35.36 26.70
N CYS A 402 -29.22 34.32 25.87
CA CYS A 402 -28.10 33.38 25.82
C CYS A 402 -26.85 34.04 25.20
N ALA A 403 -25.68 33.96 25.83
CA ALA A 403 -24.50 34.74 25.48
C ALA A 403 -24.05 34.44 24.04
N ARG A 404 -23.74 35.49 23.26
CA ARG A 404 -23.39 35.42 21.83
C ARG A 404 -24.46 34.79 20.93
N ALA A 405 -25.62 34.38 21.46
CA ALA A 405 -26.72 33.92 20.62
C ALA A 405 -27.29 35.09 19.81
N SER A 406 -27.59 34.82 18.54
CA SER A 406 -28.34 35.70 17.67
C SER A 406 -29.83 35.47 17.91
N LEU A 407 -30.47 36.34 18.68
CA LEU A 407 -31.91 36.26 18.90
C LEU A 407 -32.64 36.98 17.77
N ALA A 408 -33.63 36.31 17.18
CA ALA A 408 -34.60 36.97 16.31
C ALA A 408 -35.35 38.03 17.12
N CYS A 409 -35.41 39.24 16.58
CA CYS A 409 -36.03 40.39 17.21
C CYS A 409 -36.72 41.24 16.14
N THR A 410 -37.51 42.22 16.56
CA THR A 410 -38.02 43.26 15.67
C THR A 410 -37.23 44.53 15.94
N THR A 411 -36.65 45.12 14.90
CA THR A 411 -35.94 46.40 15.02
C THR A 411 -36.91 47.49 15.49
N SER A 412 -36.40 48.65 15.91
CA SER A 412 -37.22 49.86 16.13
C SER A 412 -38.05 50.28 14.90
N CYS A 413 -37.71 49.72 13.74
CA CYS A 413 -38.21 50.06 12.42
C CYS A 413 -39.24 49.03 11.90
N GLY A 414 -39.55 48.00 12.70
CA GLY A 414 -40.55 46.98 12.38
C GLY A 414 -40.03 45.83 11.51
N THR A 415 -38.76 45.86 11.12
CA THR A 415 -38.12 44.82 10.30
C THR A 415 -37.66 43.64 11.17
N PRO A 416 -37.66 42.39 10.65
CA PRO A 416 -37.05 41.25 11.33
C PRO A 416 -35.53 41.43 11.39
N GLY A 417 -35.00 41.56 12.60
CA GLY A 417 -33.57 41.72 12.87
C GLY A 417 -33.01 40.59 13.71
N THR A 418 -31.70 40.65 13.93
CA THR A 418 -30.96 39.80 14.87
C THR A 418 -30.26 40.66 15.91
N GLN A 419 -30.63 40.52 17.18
CA GLN A 419 -29.86 41.10 18.28
C GLN A 419 -28.81 40.09 18.72
N LEU A 420 -27.54 40.50 18.69
CA LEU A 420 -26.47 39.73 19.31
C LEU A 420 -26.53 39.94 20.82
N CYS A 421 -26.64 38.85 21.55
CA CYS A 421 -26.47 38.88 23.00
C CYS A 421 -24.98 39.07 23.35
N SER A 422 -24.67 39.97 24.27
CA SER A 422 -23.27 40.24 24.66
C SER A 422 -22.65 39.11 25.47
N ASP A 423 -21.33 39.15 25.66
CA ASP A 423 -20.58 38.34 26.62
C ASP A 423 -20.96 38.61 28.11
N ALA A 424 -21.87 39.56 28.35
CA ALA A 424 -22.49 39.84 29.65
C ALA A 424 -24.01 39.52 29.66
N CYS A 425 -24.49 38.79 28.64
CA CYS A 425 -25.87 38.34 28.46
C CYS A 425 -26.90 39.48 28.43
N THR A 426 -26.45 40.66 28.02
CA THR A 426 -27.34 41.80 27.73
C THR A 426 -27.72 41.74 26.26
N ALA A 427 -29.01 41.84 25.96
CA ALA A 427 -29.48 42.06 24.60
C ALA A 427 -28.86 43.36 24.05
N GLY A 428 -28.11 43.25 22.95
CA GLY A 428 -27.69 44.41 22.17
C GLY A 428 -28.87 45.08 21.45
N SER A 429 -28.59 46.14 20.70
CA SER A 429 -29.57 46.70 19.76
C SER A 429 -30.03 45.62 18.77
N CYS A 430 -31.32 45.63 18.44
CA CYS A 430 -31.86 44.75 17.40
C CYS A 430 -31.56 45.35 16.03
N CYS A 431 -30.76 44.63 15.23
CA CYS A 431 -30.25 45.11 13.95
C CYS A 431 -30.41 44.02 12.88
N ALA A 432 -30.84 44.38 11.68
CA ALA A 432 -30.81 43.49 10.52
C ALA A 432 -29.38 43.33 9.99
N ALA A 433 -29.13 42.29 9.20
CA ALA A 433 -27.83 42.06 8.57
C ALA A 433 -27.56 42.98 7.35
N ALA A 434 -28.58 43.71 6.88
CA ALA A 434 -28.54 44.64 5.76
C ALA A 434 -29.73 45.62 5.86
N GLU A 435 -29.63 46.78 5.21
CA GLU A 435 -30.74 47.74 5.11
C GLU A 435 -31.93 47.22 4.30
N THR A 436 -33.15 47.53 4.74
CA THR A 436 -34.37 47.37 3.93
C THR A 436 -34.61 48.65 3.14
N CYS A 437 -33.81 48.83 2.09
CA CYS A 437 -33.79 50.04 1.25
C CYS A 437 -35.18 50.62 0.94
N GLY A 438 -35.34 51.91 1.23
CA GLY A 438 -36.56 52.69 0.98
C GLY A 438 -37.55 52.75 2.15
N ASN A 439 -37.18 52.25 3.34
CA ASN A 439 -38.03 52.33 4.54
C ASN A 439 -37.75 53.56 5.42
N GLY A 440 -36.70 54.36 5.12
CA GLY A 440 -36.37 55.58 5.86
C GLY A 440 -35.79 55.34 7.25
N CYS A 441 -35.16 54.18 7.46
CA CYS A 441 -34.67 53.70 8.74
C CYS A 441 -33.18 53.31 8.71
N ASP A 442 -32.61 53.06 9.89
CA ASP A 442 -31.28 52.47 10.12
C ASP A 442 -31.52 51.03 10.60
N ASP A 443 -31.73 50.09 9.68
CA ASP A 443 -32.07 48.71 10.05
C ASP A 443 -30.85 47.95 10.61
N ASN A 444 -29.63 48.23 10.11
CA ASN A 444 -28.40 47.55 10.49
C ASN A 444 -27.66 48.24 11.67
N CYS A 445 -28.19 49.36 12.16
CA CYS A 445 -27.71 50.13 13.31
C CYS A 445 -26.32 50.76 13.16
N ASN A 446 -25.84 51.08 11.95
CA ASN A 446 -24.53 51.71 11.77
C ASN A 446 -24.54 53.24 11.93
N GLY A 447 -25.71 53.84 12.16
CA GLY A 447 -25.87 55.28 12.36
C GLY A 447 -26.09 56.08 11.08
N SER A 448 -26.36 55.40 9.96
CA SER A 448 -26.78 55.96 8.69
C SER A 448 -28.21 55.48 8.37
N ILE A 449 -28.86 56.03 7.35
CA ILE A 449 -30.22 55.64 6.93
C ILE A 449 -30.15 55.26 5.45
N ASP A 450 -30.69 54.09 5.10
CA ASP A 450 -30.76 53.57 3.72
C ASP A 450 -29.40 53.51 2.98
N GLU A 451 -28.28 53.35 3.68
CA GLU A 451 -26.95 53.23 3.08
C GLU A 451 -26.60 51.80 2.63
N GLY A 452 -25.57 51.66 1.78
CA GLY A 452 -25.28 50.38 1.12
C GLY A 452 -26.29 50.00 0.01
N CYS A 453 -27.42 50.70 -0.07
CA CYS A 453 -28.43 50.61 -1.14
C CYS A 453 -27.96 51.12 -2.52
N SER A 454 -26.67 51.42 -2.70
CA SER A 454 -26.07 51.59 -4.03
C SER A 454 -26.05 50.24 -4.74
N THR A 455 -27.09 49.95 -5.49
CA THR A 455 -27.12 48.81 -6.41
C THR A 455 -25.92 48.96 -7.35
N GLY A 456 -25.02 47.96 -7.37
CA GLY A 456 -23.80 48.03 -8.20
C GLY A 456 -24.10 48.21 -9.70
N ASN A 457 -25.36 48.01 -10.06
CA ASN A 457 -26.00 48.06 -11.36
C ASN A 457 -27.17 49.07 -11.45
N ASP A 458 -27.15 50.12 -10.62
CA ASP A 458 -28.08 51.28 -10.67
C ASP A 458 -28.16 51.87 -12.08
N ALA A 459 -27.00 52.20 -12.66
CA ALA A 459 -26.90 52.68 -14.03
C ALA A 459 -26.62 51.53 -15.02
N CYS A 460 -27.17 51.63 -16.24
CA CYS A 460 -26.88 50.67 -17.32
C CYS A 460 -25.37 50.48 -17.58
N GLY A 461 -24.56 51.53 -17.42
CA GLY A 461 -23.11 51.47 -17.58
C GLY A 461 -22.40 50.50 -16.61
N SER A 462 -23.02 50.21 -15.46
CA SER A 462 -22.53 49.26 -14.46
C SER A 462 -23.38 47.97 -14.36
N ALA A 463 -24.26 47.72 -15.35
CA ALA A 463 -25.13 46.55 -15.42
C ALA A 463 -24.43 45.23 -15.05
N THR A 464 -25.00 44.49 -14.09
CA THR A 464 -24.42 43.24 -13.57
C THR A 464 -24.35 42.18 -14.66
N ALA A 465 -23.16 41.61 -14.87
CA ALA A 465 -22.96 40.56 -15.88
C ALA A 465 -23.52 39.21 -15.40
N LEU A 466 -24.46 38.66 -16.17
CA LEU A 466 -25.04 37.35 -15.97
C LEU A 466 -24.40 36.34 -16.92
N THR A 467 -24.02 35.18 -16.38
CA THR A 467 -23.63 34.01 -17.18
C THR A 467 -24.85 33.11 -17.30
N LEU A 468 -25.38 32.95 -18.51
CA LEU A 468 -26.50 32.05 -18.75
C LEU A 468 -25.99 30.61 -18.74
N ALA A 469 -26.53 29.81 -17.82
CA ALA A 469 -26.31 28.36 -17.79
C ALA A 469 -27.25 27.66 -18.77
N ALA A 470 -27.00 26.39 -19.10
CA ALA A 470 -28.02 25.57 -19.75
C ALA A 470 -29.19 25.35 -18.78
N GLY A 471 -30.25 26.15 -18.91
CA GLY A 471 -31.43 26.15 -18.04
C GLY A 471 -31.77 27.54 -17.48
N ARG A 472 -32.72 27.58 -16.53
CA ARG A 472 -33.17 28.83 -15.91
C ARG A 472 -32.04 29.47 -15.11
N THR A 473 -31.73 30.73 -15.43
CA THR A 473 -30.92 31.61 -14.58
C THR A 473 -31.86 32.51 -13.80
N THR A 474 -31.90 32.38 -12.47
CA THR A 474 -32.72 33.22 -11.59
C THR A 474 -31.84 34.14 -10.74
N VAL A 475 -32.20 35.42 -10.66
CA VAL A 475 -31.51 36.46 -9.89
C VAL A 475 -32.53 37.20 -9.04
N THR A 476 -32.17 37.53 -7.80
CA THR A 476 -32.97 38.38 -6.93
C THR A 476 -32.24 39.70 -6.65
N GLY A 477 -33.01 40.74 -6.33
CA GLY A 477 -32.48 42.06 -6.01
C GLY A 477 -33.59 43.01 -5.55
N THR A 478 -33.29 44.30 -5.47
CA THR A 478 -34.27 45.35 -5.19
C THR A 478 -34.08 46.51 -6.15
N THR A 479 -35.18 47.15 -6.56
CA THR A 479 -35.15 48.48 -7.22
C THR A 479 -35.23 49.62 -6.22
N ALA A 480 -35.66 49.37 -4.98
CA ALA A 480 -35.80 50.44 -3.98
C ALA A 480 -34.44 51.09 -3.67
N GLY A 481 -34.37 52.42 -3.78
CA GLY A 481 -33.15 53.22 -3.61
C GLY A 481 -32.37 53.50 -4.90
N ALA A 482 -32.68 52.82 -6.01
CA ALA A 482 -32.05 53.07 -7.32
C ALA A 482 -32.58 54.37 -7.99
N THR A 483 -31.89 54.84 -9.03
CA THR A 483 -32.34 55.94 -9.89
C THR A 483 -33.34 55.45 -10.95
N SER A 484 -34.03 56.40 -11.58
CA SER A 484 -34.92 56.15 -12.73
C SER A 484 -34.17 56.57 -14.00
N ASP A 485 -33.37 55.64 -14.52
CA ASP A 485 -32.51 55.76 -15.70
C ASP A 485 -33.16 55.17 -16.96
N GLU A 486 -34.16 54.29 -16.80
CA GLU A 486 -34.82 53.58 -17.89
C GLU A 486 -35.88 54.44 -18.61
N SER A 487 -35.65 54.64 -19.91
CA SER A 487 -36.49 55.40 -20.86
C SER A 487 -37.89 54.83 -21.15
N CYS A 488 -38.26 53.69 -20.56
CA CYS A 488 -39.46 52.92 -20.88
C CYS A 488 -40.76 53.67 -20.56
N GLY A 489 -40.69 54.76 -19.79
CA GLY A 489 -41.80 55.66 -19.48
C GLY A 489 -42.42 55.44 -18.11
N SER A 490 -41.70 54.75 -17.21
CA SER A 490 -41.97 54.80 -15.77
C SER A 490 -41.27 56.02 -15.14
N SER A 491 -41.59 56.30 -13.88
CA SER A 491 -40.76 57.14 -12.99
C SER A 491 -40.29 56.34 -11.78
N ALA A 492 -40.44 55.02 -11.83
CA ALA A 492 -39.93 54.11 -10.82
C ALA A 492 -38.40 53.95 -10.94
N PRO A 493 -37.73 53.62 -9.83
CA PRO A 493 -36.37 53.12 -9.82
C PRO A 493 -36.18 51.86 -10.66
N ASP A 494 -35.04 51.75 -11.35
CA ASP A 494 -34.67 50.59 -12.16
C ASP A 494 -33.24 50.08 -11.86
N VAL A 495 -32.97 48.81 -12.18
CA VAL A 495 -31.64 48.21 -12.06
C VAL A 495 -31.30 47.32 -13.25
N TRP A 496 -30.00 47.18 -13.53
CA TRP A 496 -29.53 46.66 -14.80
C TRP A 496 -28.80 45.32 -14.74
N TYR A 497 -29.09 44.47 -15.71
CA TYR A 497 -28.34 43.23 -15.94
C TYR A 497 -27.87 43.17 -17.38
N ARG A 498 -26.81 42.41 -17.66
CA ARG A 498 -26.37 42.14 -19.02
C ARG A 498 -26.00 40.68 -19.23
N PHE A 499 -26.38 40.11 -20.37
CA PHE A 499 -25.98 38.77 -20.79
C PHE A 499 -25.46 38.80 -22.23
N THR A 500 -24.88 37.70 -22.72
CA THR A 500 -24.39 37.59 -24.10
C THR A 500 -24.76 36.24 -24.68
N LEU A 501 -25.35 36.25 -25.88
CA LEU A 501 -25.71 35.06 -26.65
C LEU A 501 -24.64 34.77 -27.70
N THR A 502 -24.28 33.50 -27.88
CA THR A 502 -23.31 33.04 -28.89
C THR A 502 -23.97 32.58 -30.19
N GLN A 503 -25.27 32.33 -30.17
CA GLN A 503 -26.11 31.91 -31.30
C GLN A 503 -27.47 32.63 -31.26
N THR A 504 -28.33 32.43 -32.26
CA THR A 504 -29.70 32.95 -32.22
C THR A 504 -30.55 32.08 -31.29
N GLU A 505 -31.24 32.68 -30.32
CA GLU A 505 -32.02 31.96 -29.30
C GLU A 505 -33.36 32.64 -29.02
N VAL A 506 -34.38 31.87 -28.62
CA VAL A 506 -35.57 32.42 -27.98
C VAL A 506 -35.26 32.59 -26.50
N VAL A 507 -35.50 33.79 -25.96
CA VAL A 507 -35.30 34.11 -24.54
C VAL A 507 -36.64 34.54 -23.94
N SER A 508 -37.02 33.94 -22.82
CA SER A 508 -38.04 34.46 -21.89
C SER A 508 -37.32 35.14 -20.72
N LEU A 509 -37.61 36.42 -20.51
CA LEU A 509 -37.24 37.20 -19.35
C LEU A 509 -38.53 37.49 -18.58
N ASN A 510 -38.67 37.02 -17.35
CA ASN A 510 -39.87 37.30 -16.55
C ASN A 510 -39.56 37.64 -15.10
N THR A 511 -40.46 38.36 -14.46
CA THR A 511 -40.34 38.76 -13.05
C THR A 511 -41.23 37.98 -12.09
N TYR A 512 -41.74 36.81 -12.51
CA TYR A 512 -42.67 36.00 -11.70
C TYR A 512 -42.06 35.66 -10.33
N GLY A 513 -42.81 35.99 -9.26
CA GLY A 513 -42.36 35.88 -7.87
C GLY A 513 -41.93 37.21 -7.23
N SER A 514 -41.88 38.32 -7.98
CA SER A 514 -41.61 39.66 -7.44
C SER A 514 -42.77 40.19 -6.58
N ALA A 515 -42.45 41.03 -5.59
CA ALA A 515 -43.41 41.50 -4.58
C ALA A 515 -44.18 42.78 -4.98
N TYR A 516 -43.81 43.41 -6.10
CA TYR A 516 -44.39 44.66 -6.58
C TYR A 516 -44.81 44.57 -8.06
N ASP A 517 -45.41 45.65 -8.53
CA ASP A 517 -45.83 45.86 -9.92
C ASP A 517 -44.61 46.17 -10.80
N THR A 518 -44.10 45.14 -11.48
CA THR A 518 -42.78 45.16 -12.14
C THR A 518 -42.87 45.45 -13.63
N ARG A 519 -41.87 46.16 -14.15
CA ARG A 519 -41.72 46.42 -15.58
C ARG A 519 -40.39 45.87 -16.09
N LEU A 520 -40.38 45.36 -17.33
CA LEU A 520 -39.16 44.90 -18.00
C LEU A 520 -38.92 45.66 -19.31
N ALA A 521 -37.64 45.92 -19.59
CA ALA A 521 -37.17 46.43 -20.88
C ALA A 521 -35.86 45.76 -21.29
N ILE A 522 -35.61 45.60 -22.60
CA ILE A 522 -34.36 45.05 -23.13
C ILE A 522 -33.72 45.97 -24.19
N ARG A 523 -32.41 46.15 -24.11
CA ARG A 523 -31.57 46.90 -25.07
C ARG A 523 -30.54 45.99 -25.72
N ALA A 524 -30.37 46.11 -27.04
CA ALA A 524 -29.39 45.35 -27.79
C ALA A 524 -28.06 46.11 -27.93
N GLY A 525 -26.94 45.42 -27.66
CA GLY A 525 -25.57 45.88 -27.90
C GLY A 525 -25.01 46.89 -26.88
N SER A 526 -25.76 47.94 -26.52
CA SER A 526 -25.26 48.99 -25.61
C SER A 526 -26.37 49.76 -24.89
N CYS A 527 -26.00 50.43 -23.79
CA CYS A 527 -26.87 51.36 -23.06
C CYS A 527 -27.38 52.56 -23.88
N ALA A 528 -26.68 52.93 -24.95
CA ALA A 528 -27.11 53.99 -25.85
C ALA A 528 -28.19 53.52 -26.87
N ALA A 529 -28.44 52.21 -26.97
CA ALA A 529 -29.55 51.70 -27.77
C ALA A 529 -30.90 52.03 -27.11
N ALA A 530 -31.94 52.18 -27.93
CA ALA A 530 -33.29 52.35 -27.43
C ALA A 530 -33.80 51.07 -26.76
N SER A 531 -34.58 51.22 -25.70
CA SER A 531 -35.32 50.12 -25.08
C SER A 531 -36.36 49.55 -26.03
N THR A 532 -36.46 48.23 -25.99
CA THR A 532 -37.43 47.43 -26.74
C THR A 532 -38.18 46.52 -25.79
N ASN A 533 -39.36 46.06 -26.22
CA ASN A 533 -40.23 45.16 -25.44
C ASN A 533 -40.49 45.67 -24.02
N CYS A 534 -40.88 46.93 -23.91
CA CYS A 534 -41.41 47.55 -22.69
C CYS A 534 -42.73 46.89 -22.27
N ILE A 535 -42.66 45.88 -21.40
CA ILE A 535 -43.82 45.15 -20.88
C ILE A 535 -43.96 45.47 -19.39
N ASP A 536 -45.18 45.79 -18.96
CA ASP A 536 -45.58 46.15 -17.60
C ASP A 536 -46.54 45.14 -16.93
N ASP A 537 -47.17 44.23 -17.66
CA ASP A 537 -47.99 43.14 -17.11
C ASP A 537 -47.88 41.87 -17.98
N SER A 538 -47.92 40.68 -17.37
CA SER A 538 -48.07 39.41 -18.09
C SER A 538 -48.94 38.41 -17.31
N CYS A 539 -49.55 37.47 -18.04
CA CYS A 539 -50.29 36.34 -17.48
C CYS A 539 -51.44 36.67 -16.51
N GLY A 540 -51.94 37.92 -16.51
CA GLY A 540 -52.93 38.41 -15.56
C GLY A 540 -52.37 38.61 -14.14
N THR A 541 -51.06 38.82 -14.04
CA THR A 541 -50.31 39.11 -12.81
C THR A 541 -49.59 40.45 -12.95
N LEU A 542 -49.27 41.10 -11.83
CA LEU A 542 -48.47 42.34 -11.76
C LEU A 542 -46.97 42.12 -12.07
N GLN A 543 -46.65 41.03 -12.77
CA GLN A 543 -45.31 40.61 -13.13
C GLN A 543 -45.18 40.49 -14.64
N SER A 544 -44.11 41.07 -15.15
CA SER A 544 -43.84 41.21 -16.58
C SER A 544 -43.14 39.99 -17.17
N GLU A 545 -43.36 39.77 -18.47
CA GLU A 545 -42.59 38.82 -19.28
C GLU A 545 -42.29 39.38 -20.67
N ILE A 546 -41.02 39.33 -21.08
CA ILE A 546 -40.57 39.55 -22.45
C ILE A 546 -40.22 38.19 -23.03
N VAL A 547 -40.82 37.81 -24.17
CA VAL A 547 -40.39 36.66 -24.97
C VAL A 547 -39.93 37.16 -26.34
N ALA A 548 -38.66 36.93 -26.68
CA ALA A 548 -38.06 37.45 -27.90
C ALA A 548 -37.07 36.48 -28.53
N THR A 549 -37.01 36.44 -29.87
CA THR A 549 -35.93 35.80 -30.62
C THR A 549 -34.79 36.79 -30.78
N LEU A 550 -33.66 36.49 -30.16
CA LEU A 550 -32.48 37.35 -30.06
C LEU A 550 -31.32 36.73 -30.85
N ALA A 551 -30.58 37.57 -31.56
CA ALA A 551 -29.42 37.17 -32.36
C ALA A 551 -28.16 37.05 -31.47
N PRO A 552 -27.03 36.51 -31.98
CA PRO A 552 -25.77 36.53 -31.24
C PRO A 552 -25.35 37.95 -30.89
N GLY A 553 -25.04 38.22 -29.62
CA GLY A 553 -24.71 39.56 -29.14
C GLY A 553 -24.94 39.77 -27.66
N THR A 554 -24.51 40.93 -27.16
CA THR A 554 -24.72 41.37 -25.77
C THR A 554 -26.05 42.10 -25.63
N TYR A 555 -26.81 41.79 -24.59
CA TYR A 555 -28.09 42.41 -24.27
C TYR A 555 -28.07 42.95 -22.84
N TYR A 556 -28.77 44.07 -22.63
CA TYR A 556 -28.97 44.70 -21.34
C TYR A 556 -30.45 44.64 -20.99
N VAL A 557 -30.76 44.27 -19.75
CA VAL A 557 -32.13 44.14 -19.21
C VAL A 557 -32.26 45.13 -18.07
N ALA A 558 -33.26 46.01 -18.14
CA ALA A 558 -33.69 46.82 -17.01
C ALA A 558 -34.84 46.10 -16.29
N VAL A 559 -34.70 45.96 -14.97
CA VAL A 559 -35.80 45.59 -14.07
C VAL A 559 -36.27 46.87 -13.40
N ASP A 560 -37.47 47.30 -13.75
CA ASP A 560 -38.11 48.57 -13.39
C ASP A 560 -39.42 48.25 -12.63
N GLY A 561 -40.17 49.27 -12.22
CA GLY A 561 -41.55 49.13 -11.74
C GLY A 561 -42.54 49.93 -12.56
N PHE A 562 -43.82 49.59 -12.47
CA PHE A 562 -44.85 50.41 -13.10
C PHE A 562 -45.12 51.69 -12.28
N SER A 563 -45.26 52.82 -12.97
CA SER A 563 -45.51 54.16 -12.40
C SER A 563 -44.45 54.66 -11.41
N THR A 564 -44.53 54.19 -10.15
CA THR A 564 -43.64 54.53 -9.03
C THR A 564 -43.40 53.32 -8.10
N ALA A 565 -43.82 52.12 -8.50
CA ALA A 565 -43.63 50.92 -7.71
C ALA A 565 -42.14 50.53 -7.66
N SER A 566 -41.66 50.09 -6.51
CA SER A 566 -40.30 49.56 -6.35
C SER A 566 -40.24 48.59 -5.18
N GLY A 567 -39.17 47.80 -5.12
CA GLY A 567 -38.95 46.84 -4.04
C GLY A 567 -38.21 45.60 -4.51
N ALA A 568 -38.37 44.50 -3.76
CA ALA A 568 -37.72 43.24 -4.05
C ALA A 568 -38.29 42.55 -5.30
N PHE A 569 -37.43 42.18 -6.24
CA PHE A 569 -37.76 41.43 -7.44
C PHE A 569 -37.06 40.05 -7.48
N THR A 570 -37.66 39.18 -8.28
CA THR A 570 -37.03 37.97 -8.84
C THR A 570 -37.05 38.13 -10.36
N LEU A 571 -35.89 38.02 -11.02
CA LEU A 571 -35.75 37.99 -12.48
C LEU A 571 -35.37 36.55 -12.89
N ASN A 572 -36.19 35.93 -13.73
CA ASN A 572 -35.93 34.61 -14.32
C ASN A 572 -35.59 34.78 -15.80
N ILE A 573 -34.53 34.12 -16.25
CA ILE A 573 -34.09 34.07 -17.64
C ILE A 573 -34.07 32.62 -18.08
N GLU A 574 -34.86 32.29 -19.09
CA GLU A 574 -34.86 30.99 -19.77
C GLU A 574 -34.60 31.20 -21.25
N HIS A 575 -33.88 30.27 -21.87
CA HIS A 575 -33.55 30.37 -23.29
C HIS A 575 -33.49 29.00 -23.96
N VAL A 576 -33.83 28.96 -25.25
CA VAL A 576 -33.69 27.79 -26.12
C VAL A 576 -33.12 28.19 -27.49
N PRO A 577 -32.20 27.41 -28.09
CA PRO A 577 -31.62 27.73 -29.40
C PRO A 577 -32.68 27.83 -30.51
N ALA A 578 -32.57 28.80 -31.41
CA ALA A 578 -33.62 29.09 -32.41
C ALA A 578 -33.66 28.11 -33.61
N GLY A 579 -32.76 27.12 -33.67
CA GLY A 579 -32.58 26.26 -34.83
C GLY A 579 -31.77 26.93 -35.96
N ASN A 580 -31.50 26.19 -37.02
CA ASN A 580 -30.56 26.62 -38.05
C ASN A 580 -31.04 27.76 -38.97
N ASP A 581 -32.35 27.96 -39.09
CA ASP A 581 -32.93 29.06 -39.86
C ASP A 581 -33.05 30.36 -39.04
N GLY A 582 -32.85 30.29 -37.72
CA GLY A 582 -33.03 31.38 -36.78
C GLY A 582 -34.50 31.82 -36.61
N LEU A 583 -35.46 31.04 -37.11
CA LEU A 583 -36.89 31.38 -37.12
C LEU A 583 -37.64 30.60 -36.04
N ALA A 584 -37.84 31.24 -34.88
CA ALA A 584 -38.69 30.70 -33.84
C ALA A 584 -40.18 30.89 -34.18
N ARG A 585 -40.95 29.79 -34.17
CA ARG A 585 -42.37 29.78 -34.55
C ARG A 585 -43.25 29.57 -33.32
N LEU A 586 -44.20 30.46 -33.02
CA LEU A 586 -45.09 30.29 -31.87
C LEU A 586 -46.03 29.08 -32.04
N LEU A 587 -46.08 28.19 -31.06
CA LEU A 587 -46.94 27.01 -31.04
C LEU A 587 -48.24 27.28 -30.27
N ALA A 588 -49.37 27.18 -30.97
CA ALA A 588 -50.70 27.34 -30.40
C ALA A 588 -51.01 26.27 -29.33
N ALA A 589 -51.88 26.60 -28.37
CA ALA A 589 -52.36 25.66 -27.36
C ALA A 589 -53.35 24.64 -27.93
N GLY A 590 -53.44 23.47 -27.31
CA GLY A 590 -54.27 22.37 -27.82
C GLY A 590 -53.65 21.67 -29.03
N SER A 591 -54.50 21.07 -29.87
CA SER A 591 -54.07 20.29 -31.03
C SER A 591 -53.93 21.15 -32.30
N SER A 592 -52.81 20.99 -32.99
CA SER A 592 -52.44 21.74 -34.19
C SER A 592 -51.63 20.88 -35.16
N THR A 593 -51.45 21.36 -36.38
CA THR A 593 -50.55 20.74 -37.36
C THR A 593 -49.59 21.80 -37.86
N VAL A 594 -48.29 21.50 -37.79
CA VAL A 594 -47.22 22.38 -38.25
C VAL A 594 -46.53 21.78 -39.47
N THR A 595 -46.14 22.63 -40.41
CA THR A 595 -45.49 22.22 -41.67
C THR A 595 -44.27 23.08 -41.94
N GLY A 596 -43.34 22.54 -42.72
CA GLY A 596 -42.12 23.25 -43.12
C GLY A 596 -41.25 22.42 -44.04
N THR A 597 -40.03 22.90 -44.29
CA THR A 597 -38.98 22.16 -45.00
C THR A 597 -37.65 22.47 -44.36
N THR A 598 -37.08 21.50 -43.64
CA THR A 598 -35.75 21.67 -43.04
C THR A 598 -34.70 21.74 -44.14
N SER A 599 -33.78 22.71 -44.05
CA SER A 599 -32.69 22.88 -45.03
C SER A 599 -31.57 23.75 -44.44
N GLY A 600 -30.32 23.48 -44.80
CA GLY A 600 -29.14 24.16 -44.25
C GLY A 600 -28.22 23.24 -43.45
N THR A 601 -27.54 23.78 -42.45
CA THR A 601 -26.63 23.05 -41.56
C THR A 601 -27.13 23.17 -40.13
N GLY A 602 -27.32 22.04 -39.44
CA GLY A 602 -27.78 22.02 -38.06
C GLY A 602 -26.89 22.79 -37.09
N VAL A 603 -27.51 23.34 -36.06
CA VAL A 603 -26.85 24.04 -34.94
C VAL A 603 -27.37 23.59 -33.56
N VAL A 604 -28.31 22.64 -33.52
CA VAL A 604 -28.98 22.16 -32.29
C VAL A 604 -29.15 20.64 -32.34
N ASP A 605 -28.26 19.91 -31.65
CA ASP A 605 -28.45 18.47 -31.43
C ASP A 605 -29.56 18.22 -30.38
N GLY A 606 -30.44 17.24 -30.65
CA GLY A 606 -31.39 16.67 -29.70
C GLY A 606 -30.85 15.40 -29.02
N SER A 607 -31.27 15.12 -27.78
CA SER A 607 -30.64 14.11 -26.90
C SER A 607 -30.61 12.65 -27.39
N CYS A 608 -31.47 12.29 -28.34
CA CYS A 608 -31.50 10.97 -28.99
C CYS A 608 -30.60 10.87 -30.23
N ARG A 609 -29.83 11.92 -30.56
CA ARG A 609 -29.01 11.98 -31.77
C ARG A 609 -27.74 12.83 -31.58
N SER A 610 -26.78 12.67 -32.49
CA SER A 610 -25.87 13.76 -32.86
C SER A 610 -25.72 13.84 -34.38
N GLY A 611 -25.71 15.05 -34.96
CA GLY A 611 -25.47 15.26 -36.39
C GLY A 611 -25.92 16.63 -36.92
N SER A 612 -25.27 17.12 -37.97
CA SER A 612 -25.46 18.49 -38.50
C SER A 612 -26.67 18.66 -39.43
N ALA A 613 -27.80 18.00 -39.14
CA ALA A 613 -29.01 18.16 -39.96
C ALA A 613 -29.80 19.41 -39.51
N PRO A 614 -30.44 20.13 -40.45
CA PRO A 614 -31.15 21.37 -40.15
C PRO A 614 -32.45 21.14 -39.34
N GLU A 615 -32.69 21.99 -38.35
CA GLU A 615 -33.80 21.91 -37.40
C GLU A 615 -34.69 23.16 -37.43
N HIS A 616 -36.02 22.98 -37.37
CA HIS A 616 -36.97 24.08 -37.17
C HIS A 616 -37.52 24.10 -35.74
N LEU A 617 -37.41 25.26 -35.08
CA LEU A 617 -37.98 25.50 -33.76
C LEU A 617 -39.45 25.96 -33.83
N TYR A 618 -40.28 25.30 -33.01
CA TYR A 618 -41.58 25.79 -32.54
C TYR A 618 -41.53 25.98 -31.02
N TYR A 619 -42.00 27.10 -30.47
CA TYR A 619 -41.88 27.39 -29.05
C TYR A 619 -43.19 27.87 -28.42
N TRP A 620 -43.29 27.78 -27.10
CA TRP A 620 -44.31 28.47 -26.31
C TRP A 620 -43.79 28.78 -24.90
N THR A 621 -44.45 29.72 -24.22
CA THR A 621 -44.28 29.93 -22.77
C THR A 621 -45.53 29.53 -22.00
N GLN A 622 -45.35 29.28 -20.71
CA GLN A 622 -46.42 29.02 -19.75
C GLN A 622 -46.49 30.10 -18.69
N CYS A 623 -47.71 30.44 -18.25
CA CYS A 623 -47.97 31.32 -17.12
C CYS A 623 -47.78 30.60 -15.78
N PRO A 624 -47.52 31.29 -14.65
CA PRO A 624 -47.42 30.68 -13.32
C PRO A 624 -48.68 29.88 -12.89
N SER A 625 -49.84 30.21 -13.44
CA SER A 625 -51.13 29.54 -13.23
C SER A 625 -51.35 28.28 -14.08
N SER A 626 -50.40 27.92 -14.96
CA SER A 626 -50.54 26.78 -15.87
C SER A 626 -50.50 25.46 -15.10
N ALA A 627 -51.48 24.58 -15.32
CA ALA A 627 -51.58 23.30 -14.62
C ALA A 627 -50.57 22.22 -15.10
N GLY A 628 -49.80 22.51 -16.15
CA GLY A 628 -49.00 21.50 -16.86
C GLY A 628 -49.88 20.55 -17.67
N GLY A 629 -49.33 19.41 -18.08
CA GLY A 629 -50.10 18.38 -18.79
C GLY A 629 -49.23 17.46 -19.64
N SER A 630 -49.83 16.86 -20.67
CA SER A 630 -49.13 16.04 -21.67
C SER A 630 -48.93 16.81 -22.96
N PHE A 631 -47.70 16.79 -23.47
CA PHE A 631 -47.36 17.20 -24.84
C PHE A 631 -47.19 15.95 -25.70
N THR A 632 -47.77 15.94 -26.89
CA THR A 632 -47.53 14.92 -27.91
C THR A 632 -47.19 15.56 -29.24
N ALA A 633 -46.23 14.98 -29.97
CA ALA A 633 -45.91 15.40 -31.32
C ALA A 633 -45.54 14.20 -32.18
N THR A 634 -45.93 14.21 -33.45
CA THR A 634 -45.65 13.11 -34.38
C THR A 634 -45.51 13.58 -35.82
N THR A 635 -44.55 12.98 -36.53
CA THR A 635 -44.34 13.15 -37.98
C THR A 635 -44.82 11.93 -38.79
N CYS A 636 -45.50 10.97 -38.14
CA CYS A 636 -46.05 9.77 -38.78
C CYS A 636 -46.92 10.10 -40.00
N GLY A 637 -46.54 9.60 -41.19
CA GLY A 637 -47.23 9.88 -42.46
C GLY A 637 -47.03 11.31 -43.00
N GLY A 638 -46.25 12.14 -42.32
CA GLY A 638 -45.96 13.53 -42.68
C GLY A 638 -44.54 13.79 -43.20
N VAL A 639 -43.66 12.77 -43.21
CA VAL A 639 -42.30 12.81 -43.77
C VAL A 639 -42.04 11.62 -44.70
N THR A 640 -41.04 11.76 -45.57
CA THR A 640 -40.53 10.69 -46.47
C THR A 640 -39.03 10.47 -46.30
N TRP A 641 -38.48 10.95 -45.21
CA TRP A 641 -37.06 11.00 -44.86
C TRP A 641 -36.96 10.84 -43.35
N ASP A 642 -35.81 10.35 -42.90
CA ASP A 642 -35.50 9.94 -41.53
C ASP A 642 -35.58 11.15 -40.57
N SER A 643 -36.67 11.26 -39.82
CA SER A 643 -36.97 12.42 -38.98
C SER A 643 -36.61 12.18 -37.51
N THR A 644 -36.04 13.20 -36.88
CA THR A 644 -35.79 13.23 -35.43
C THR A 644 -36.59 14.38 -34.84
N ILE A 645 -37.33 14.15 -33.76
CA ILE A 645 -38.09 15.22 -33.10
C ILE A 645 -37.86 15.21 -31.59
N TYR A 646 -37.76 16.39 -31.00
CA TYR A 646 -37.48 16.53 -29.58
C TYR A 646 -38.12 17.78 -28.97
N LEU A 647 -38.30 17.74 -27.64
CA LEU A 647 -38.86 18.83 -26.86
C LEU A 647 -37.86 19.24 -25.77
N ARG A 648 -37.35 20.48 -25.84
CA ARG A 648 -36.46 21.09 -24.85
C ARG A 648 -37.22 21.95 -23.85
N SER A 649 -36.81 21.90 -22.59
CA SER A 649 -37.23 22.86 -21.56
C SER A 649 -36.15 23.94 -21.39
N GLY A 650 -36.53 25.20 -21.52
CA GLY A 650 -35.68 26.35 -21.18
C GLY A 650 -35.40 26.44 -19.67
N ALA A 651 -36.25 25.82 -18.84
CA ALA A 651 -36.06 25.80 -17.39
C ALA A 651 -34.95 24.84 -16.94
N THR A 652 -34.80 23.68 -17.59
CA THR A 652 -33.74 22.70 -17.28
C THR A 652 -32.55 22.74 -18.25
N GLY A 653 -32.71 23.36 -19.42
CA GLY A 653 -31.71 23.33 -20.50
C GLY A 653 -31.62 21.98 -21.22
N THR A 654 -32.52 21.03 -20.91
CA THR A 654 -32.47 19.64 -21.39
C THR A 654 -33.72 19.24 -22.14
N ASP A 655 -33.61 18.17 -22.93
CA ASP A 655 -34.76 17.58 -23.61
C ASP A 655 -35.61 16.75 -22.63
N LEU A 656 -36.93 17.00 -22.65
CA LEU A 656 -37.96 16.26 -21.90
C LEU A 656 -38.37 14.98 -22.62
N ALA A 657 -38.29 14.96 -23.96
CA ALA A 657 -38.45 13.80 -24.80
C ALA A 657 -37.72 14.01 -26.14
N CYS A 658 -37.24 12.92 -26.73
CA CYS A 658 -36.62 12.87 -28.05
C CYS A 658 -36.94 11.51 -28.67
N ASN A 659 -37.16 11.46 -29.99
CA ASN A 659 -37.26 10.22 -30.74
C ASN A 659 -36.69 10.40 -32.16
N ASP A 660 -35.95 9.39 -32.63
CA ASP A 660 -35.39 9.24 -33.96
C ASP A 660 -36.02 8.09 -34.79
N ASP A 661 -36.83 7.20 -34.17
CA ASP A 661 -37.61 6.18 -34.91
C ASP A 661 -38.89 5.78 -34.14
N SER A 662 -40.08 6.07 -34.67
CA SER A 662 -41.33 5.74 -33.99
C SER A 662 -41.75 4.28 -34.18
N PRO A 663 -41.94 3.48 -33.11
CA PRO A 663 -42.52 2.14 -33.23
C PRO A 663 -44.01 2.17 -33.63
N ASP A 664 -44.70 3.30 -33.44
CA ASP A 664 -46.15 3.43 -33.70
C ASP A 664 -46.48 3.55 -35.19
N CYS A 665 -45.52 3.96 -36.02
CA CYS A 665 -45.70 4.11 -37.47
C CYS A 665 -44.53 3.61 -38.32
N GLY A 666 -43.41 3.25 -37.70
CA GLY A 666 -42.20 2.73 -38.35
C GLY A 666 -41.32 3.81 -38.98
N TYR A 667 -40.10 3.38 -39.32
CA TYR A 667 -39.15 4.17 -40.12
C TYR A 667 -39.82 4.69 -41.39
N PRO A 668 -39.67 5.99 -41.75
CA PRO A 668 -38.64 6.92 -41.28
C PRO A 668 -39.16 8.03 -40.34
N ALA A 669 -40.23 7.80 -39.58
CA ALA A 669 -40.95 8.88 -38.90
C ALA A 669 -40.91 8.78 -37.36
N SER A 670 -40.74 9.93 -36.70
CA SER A 670 -40.65 10.03 -35.23
C SER A 670 -41.91 10.55 -34.53
N SER A 671 -42.07 10.14 -33.26
CA SER A 671 -43.20 10.43 -32.38
C SER A 671 -42.74 10.56 -30.92
N ILE A 672 -43.16 11.60 -30.20
CA ILE A 672 -42.83 11.84 -28.79
C ILE A 672 -44.06 12.12 -27.93
N THR A 673 -43.98 11.72 -26.67
CA THR A 673 -44.90 12.14 -25.59
C THR A 673 -44.05 12.62 -24.41
N ALA A 674 -44.37 13.78 -23.84
CA ALA A 674 -43.63 14.39 -22.74
C ALA A 674 -44.57 14.97 -21.68
N ALA A 675 -44.16 14.89 -20.41
CA ALA A 675 -44.85 15.60 -19.33
C ALA A 675 -44.37 17.06 -19.27
N ILE A 676 -45.30 18.00 -19.32
CA ILE A 676 -45.05 19.43 -19.13
C ILE A 676 -45.34 19.76 -17.66
N PRO A 677 -44.37 20.32 -16.90
CA PRO A 677 -44.58 20.77 -15.53
C PRO A 677 -45.70 21.81 -15.39
N SER A 678 -46.23 21.96 -14.18
CA SER A 678 -47.05 23.11 -13.81
C SER A 678 -46.18 24.34 -13.51
N GLY A 679 -46.78 25.53 -13.55
CA GLY A 679 -46.08 26.80 -13.37
C GLY A 679 -45.60 27.41 -14.69
N PHE A 680 -44.68 28.37 -14.58
CA PHE A 680 -44.13 29.07 -15.75
C PHE A 680 -42.89 28.40 -16.32
N GLY A 681 -42.66 28.61 -17.61
CA GLY A 681 -41.45 28.16 -18.31
C GLY A 681 -41.54 28.33 -19.83
N LEU A 682 -40.39 28.27 -20.49
CA LEU A 682 -40.20 28.28 -21.94
C LEU A 682 -39.95 26.85 -22.45
N PHE A 683 -40.58 26.48 -23.55
CA PHE A 683 -40.43 25.16 -24.17
C PHE A 683 -40.20 25.28 -25.67
N GLY A 684 -39.29 24.47 -26.21
CA GLY A 684 -38.96 24.41 -27.63
C GLY A 684 -39.13 23.02 -28.21
N TYR A 685 -40.08 22.84 -29.12
CA TYR A 685 -40.28 21.65 -29.94
C TYR A 685 -39.51 21.79 -31.26
N TYR A 686 -38.65 20.83 -31.56
CA TYR A 686 -37.80 20.82 -32.75
C TYR A 686 -38.23 19.71 -33.70
N VAL A 687 -38.25 20.05 -34.99
CA VAL A 687 -38.35 19.08 -36.09
C VAL A 687 -37.02 19.11 -36.86
N ASP A 688 -36.34 17.98 -36.86
CA ASP A 688 -34.97 17.73 -37.33
C ASP A 688 -34.95 16.38 -38.10
N GLY A 689 -33.80 15.94 -38.62
CA GLY A 689 -33.65 14.68 -39.35
C GLY A 689 -32.37 13.93 -39.03
N PHE A 690 -32.41 12.60 -39.03
CA PHE A 690 -31.28 11.79 -38.61
C PHE A 690 -30.03 11.98 -39.50
N SER A 691 -28.83 11.82 -38.95
CA SER A 691 -27.52 12.01 -39.63
C SER A 691 -27.36 13.31 -40.45
N SER A 692 -27.86 13.35 -41.68
CA SER A 692 -27.88 14.51 -42.58
C SER A 692 -29.18 14.62 -43.40
N TYR A 693 -30.22 13.87 -43.02
CA TYR A 693 -31.51 13.87 -43.69
C TYR A 693 -32.29 15.15 -43.37
N SER A 694 -33.01 15.64 -44.37
CA SER A 694 -33.79 16.88 -44.27
C SER A 694 -34.81 16.92 -45.40
N GLY A 695 -35.83 17.76 -45.27
CA GLY A 695 -36.85 17.91 -46.30
C GLY A 695 -38.17 18.44 -45.79
N ALA A 696 -39.21 18.32 -46.62
CA ALA A 696 -40.56 18.74 -46.27
C ALA A 696 -41.16 17.85 -45.19
N TYR A 697 -41.78 18.45 -44.17
CA TYR A 697 -42.49 17.73 -43.11
C TYR A 697 -43.90 18.29 -42.86
N THR A 698 -44.73 17.41 -42.33
CA THR A 698 -45.96 17.73 -41.59
C THR A 698 -45.86 17.05 -40.23
N SER A 699 -46.08 17.80 -39.15
CA SER A 699 -46.10 17.26 -37.79
C SER A 699 -47.42 17.61 -37.11
N SER A 700 -48.09 16.62 -36.53
CA SER A 700 -49.28 16.83 -35.69
C SER A 700 -48.83 16.96 -34.24
N VAL A 701 -49.21 18.06 -33.60
CA VAL A 701 -48.70 18.46 -32.28
C VAL A 701 -49.86 18.85 -31.38
N THR A 702 -49.91 18.29 -30.18
CA THR A 702 -50.88 18.67 -29.14
C THR A 702 -50.12 19.07 -27.88
N ARG A 703 -50.32 20.30 -27.42
CA ARG A 703 -49.76 20.76 -26.14
C ARG A 703 -50.87 21.14 -25.13
N PRO A 704 -50.57 21.16 -23.82
CA PRO A 704 -51.47 21.70 -22.80
C PRO A 704 -51.85 23.16 -23.06
#